data_AF-A0A3B9EFL4-F1
#
_entry.id   AF-A0A3B9EFL4-F1
#
_cell.length_a   1.000
_cell.length_b   1.000
_cell.length_c   1.000
_cell.angle_alpha   90.00
_cell.angle_beta   90.00
_cell.angle_gamma   90.00
#
_symmetry.space_group_name_H-M   'P 1'
#
loop_
_entity.id
_entity.type
_entity.pdbx_description
1 polymer ?
#
loop_
_entity_poly.entity_id
_entity_poly.type
_entity_poly.pdbx_seq_one_letter_code
_entity_poly.pdbx_strand_id
1 'polypeptide(L)'
;MKARPVRTILFRLPGHESAINAHRLARTATQAGLSVHLSPYWPDGETAWPDETALLEVDISSAPRLSAFAFEQLHGFQLDLVELSAHLFATEQLTPDLMLPETVWRQRLRGVATTAITLIHESDADIVFVPHGAEVVSRILAEVASRLNKRVLFWESGFFPEHLYLDPQAPHFFRGAAQTDFYPFRDAPSDHARAFRDTWRSERRSKYVQDASGEAELAEWLASDSRPILFLPGQVATDANAVVGLGGFDTLGDLYRAALAAIPDNWRILYKPHPLGGQSPIIDARMDSGRFLSLNVDIHDALRASDVVLTHSSNVGLEALLLGKPVLCLGRPIYATKGLTIDLDHPRDVTKALEAGAPPCPQDETILGLLDNVLSHALIADGDIETLRQRIAQAKPGSPQTSRLPWYSTTVNALAEAAKSIEVGLRTRGRLDQALAALSPDHLATLASHVDFEALEAHRFGGPSTPRNHYAPRPTPDLDPLLGLSAIYSDLRLENLLDPVAALRALAKQHAEKVLVLQVPPPGDGTHDTIQNFDLPTLGALAKLAGCADLKIAGQENGRLCEPEQGTQLALILGSLPVGAEDRLSRASAIRYREWRIPAEALETVSGKRTRNGIEISTASIHELYGPFIPLPPGDWVLHWRIRPYRMSSFLAFIRDTLSIRPHRRYSDLNIEWVEHAQDADHATAQPAFGKQPIAFRARTNAIYEIRTSWPGNRSRHSWPIACFEYFYLTQIHSTDANLHDHASRPIRQSHASR
;
A
#
# COMPACT_ATOMS: atom_id res chain seq x y z
N MET A 1 -26.74 -38.77 7.14
CA MET A 1 -26.41 -37.58 6.31
C MET A 1 -24.94 -37.65 5.96
N LYS A 2 -24.55 -37.59 4.67
CA LYS A 2 -23.13 -37.44 4.30
C LYS A 2 -22.66 -36.07 4.81
N ALA A 3 -21.52 -35.99 5.49
CA ALA A 3 -20.93 -34.72 5.91
C ALA A 3 -20.70 -33.84 4.67
N ARG A 4 -20.96 -32.53 4.77
CA ARG A 4 -20.67 -31.60 3.67
C ARG A 4 -19.16 -31.65 3.38
N PRO A 5 -18.73 -31.62 2.11
CA PRO A 5 -17.30 -31.57 1.79
C PRO A 5 -16.69 -30.29 2.37
N VAL A 6 -15.47 -30.39 2.90
CA VAL A 6 -14.71 -29.24 3.39
C VAL A 6 -14.45 -28.31 2.20
N ARG A 7 -14.88 -27.06 2.31
CA ARG A 7 -14.71 -26.06 1.25
C ARG A 7 -13.46 -25.25 1.52
N THR A 8 -12.74 -24.95 0.45
CA THR A 8 -11.42 -24.33 0.51
C THR A 8 -11.34 -23.20 -0.49
N ILE A 9 -10.76 -22.08 -0.07
CA ILE A 9 -10.24 -21.08 -0.99
C ILE A 9 -8.71 -21.14 -0.97
N LEU A 10 -8.10 -21.24 -2.15
CA LEU A 10 -6.66 -21.28 -2.35
C LEU A 10 -6.21 -20.01 -3.06
N PHE A 11 -5.59 -19.11 -2.30
CA PHE A 11 -4.99 -17.92 -2.88
C PHE A 11 -3.62 -18.24 -3.47
N ARG A 12 -3.26 -17.59 -4.58
CA ARG A 12 -1.93 -17.69 -5.18
C ARG A 12 -1.38 -16.34 -5.60
N LEU A 13 -0.06 -16.21 -5.51
CA LEU A 13 0.69 -15.10 -6.11
C LEU A 13 0.59 -15.17 -7.65
N PRO A 14 0.74 -14.04 -8.36
CA PRO A 14 0.89 -14.06 -9.80
C PRO A 14 2.20 -14.72 -10.23
N GLY A 15 2.23 -15.32 -11.41
CA GLY A 15 3.41 -15.89 -12.05
C GLY A 15 3.41 -17.41 -12.14
N HIS A 16 4.21 -17.90 -13.09
CA HIS A 16 4.21 -19.29 -13.55
C HIS A 16 4.48 -20.33 -12.45
N GLU A 17 5.51 -20.14 -11.63
CA GLU A 17 5.86 -21.07 -10.55
C GLU A 17 4.71 -21.20 -9.53
N SER A 18 4.16 -20.06 -9.11
CA SER A 18 3.03 -20.00 -8.19
C SER A 18 1.79 -20.68 -8.77
N ALA A 19 1.48 -20.47 -10.06
CA ALA A 19 0.35 -21.13 -10.73
C ALA A 19 0.51 -22.66 -10.78
N ILE A 20 1.69 -23.16 -11.18
CA ILE A 20 1.96 -24.61 -11.20
C ILE A 20 1.80 -25.23 -9.81
N ASN A 21 2.36 -24.59 -8.79
CA ASN A 21 2.33 -25.10 -7.43
C ASN A 21 0.93 -25.02 -6.80
N ALA A 22 0.19 -23.94 -7.07
CA ALA A 22 -1.22 -23.82 -6.69
C ALA A 22 -2.07 -24.92 -7.34
N HIS A 23 -1.84 -25.27 -8.60
CA HIS A 23 -2.54 -26.36 -9.28
C HIS A 23 -2.20 -27.74 -8.71
N ARG A 24 -0.93 -27.99 -8.35
CA ARG A 24 -0.54 -29.23 -7.64
C ARG A 24 -1.28 -29.38 -6.32
N LEU A 25 -1.28 -28.31 -5.52
CA LEU A 25 -1.98 -28.28 -4.25
C LEU A 25 -3.50 -28.42 -4.41
N ALA A 26 -4.09 -27.74 -5.39
CA ALA A 26 -5.52 -27.82 -5.70
C ALA A 26 -5.93 -29.24 -6.13
N ARG A 27 -5.12 -29.92 -6.97
CA ARG A 27 -5.34 -31.33 -7.34
C ARG A 27 -5.26 -32.24 -6.12
N THR A 28 -4.22 -32.10 -5.31
CA THR A 28 -4.04 -32.91 -4.09
C THR A 28 -5.21 -32.70 -3.11
N ALA A 29 -5.66 -31.46 -2.93
CA ALA A 29 -6.82 -31.12 -2.10
C ALA A 29 -8.13 -31.70 -2.66
N THR A 30 -8.34 -31.64 -3.98
CA THR A 30 -9.51 -32.24 -4.64
C THR A 30 -9.53 -33.75 -4.44
N GLN A 31 -8.39 -34.42 -4.63
CA GLN A 31 -8.24 -35.85 -4.37
C GLN A 31 -8.44 -36.21 -2.89
N ALA A 32 -8.08 -35.31 -1.98
CA ALA A 32 -8.34 -35.43 -0.55
C ALA A 32 -9.82 -35.25 -0.17
N GLY A 33 -10.69 -34.89 -1.13
CA GLY A 33 -12.14 -34.73 -0.94
C GLY A 33 -12.58 -33.31 -0.59
N LEU A 34 -11.73 -32.31 -0.80
CA LEU A 34 -12.05 -30.90 -0.60
C LEU A 34 -12.68 -30.31 -1.86
N SER A 35 -13.58 -29.34 -1.68
CA SER A 35 -14.03 -28.46 -2.75
C SER A 35 -13.09 -27.26 -2.85
N VAL A 36 -12.38 -27.10 -3.96
CA VAL A 36 -11.34 -26.07 -4.12
C VAL A 36 -11.81 -24.96 -5.05
N HIS A 37 -11.94 -23.76 -4.49
CA HIS A 37 -12.02 -22.51 -5.24
C HIS A 37 -10.62 -21.87 -5.26
N LEU A 38 -10.08 -21.58 -6.44
CA LEU A 38 -8.75 -20.99 -6.59
C LEU A 38 -8.88 -19.48 -6.85
N SER A 39 -7.99 -18.69 -6.26
CA SER A 39 -8.01 -17.24 -6.42
C SER A 39 -6.60 -16.70 -6.64
N PRO A 40 -6.20 -16.39 -7.89
CA PRO A 40 -5.01 -15.58 -8.09
C PRO A 40 -5.23 -14.18 -7.55
N TYR A 41 -4.17 -13.49 -7.16
CA TYR A 41 -4.31 -12.10 -6.72
C TYR A 41 -4.92 -11.21 -7.81
N TRP A 42 -4.54 -11.44 -9.06
CA TRP A 42 -5.07 -10.80 -10.26
C TRP A 42 -4.78 -11.68 -11.48
N PRO A 43 -5.44 -11.43 -12.63
CA PRO A 43 -5.16 -12.16 -13.86
C PRO A 43 -3.71 -11.98 -14.30
N ASP A 44 -3.00 -13.08 -14.53
CA ASP A 44 -1.58 -13.10 -14.90
C ASP A 44 -1.29 -13.88 -16.20
N GLY A 45 -2.33 -14.31 -16.91
CA GLY A 45 -2.24 -15.02 -18.19
C GLY A 45 -1.91 -16.51 -18.08
N GLU A 46 -1.74 -17.04 -16.86
CA GLU A 46 -1.56 -18.46 -16.64
C GLU A 46 -2.87 -19.24 -16.89
N THR A 47 -2.76 -20.55 -17.07
CA THR A 47 -3.95 -21.40 -17.28
C THR A 47 -4.86 -21.33 -16.05
N ALA A 48 -6.14 -21.01 -16.24
CA ALA A 48 -7.10 -20.93 -15.15
C ALA A 48 -7.50 -22.31 -14.60
N TRP A 49 -7.73 -22.38 -13.29
CA TRP A 49 -8.37 -23.51 -12.64
C TRP A 49 -9.89 -23.53 -12.95
N PRO A 50 -10.58 -24.70 -12.98
CA PRO A 50 -12.00 -24.75 -13.35
C PRO A 50 -12.96 -23.91 -12.49
N ASP A 51 -12.68 -23.74 -11.20
CA ASP A 51 -13.40 -22.88 -10.27
C ASP A 51 -12.44 -21.80 -9.77
N GLU A 52 -12.26 -20.75 -10.57
CA GLU A 52 -11.29 -19.68 -10.32
C GLU A 52 -11.95 -18.30 -10.34
N THR A 53 -11.61 -17.45 -9.37
CA THR A 53 -11.95 -16.02 -9.39
C THR A 53 -10.80 -15.21 -8.81
N ALA A 54 -10.31 -14.25 -9.60
CA ALA A 54 -9.22 -13.39 -9.15
C ALA A 54 -9.65 -12.52 -7.96
N LEU A 55 -8.75 -12.32 -7.00
CA LEU A 55 -8.96 -11.44 -5.85
C LEU A 55 -9.17 -9.99 -6.30
N LEU A 56 -8.48 -9.56 -7.36
CA LEU A 56 -8.52 -8.22 -7.91
C LEU A 56 -8.61 -8.29 -9.44
N GLU A 57 -9.18 -7.26 -10.07
CA GLU A 57 -9.40 -7.24 -11.52
C GLU A 57 -8.11 -7.03 -12.32
N VAL A 58 -7.18 -6.23 -11.80
CA VAL A 58 -5.94 -5.85 -12.51
C VAL A 58 -4.73 -5.97 -11.59
N ASP A 59 -4.72 -5.18 -10.52
CA ASP A 59 -3.69 -5.14 -9.48
C ASP A 59 -4.29 -4.45 -8.23
N ILE A 60 -3.46 -4.09 -7.26
CA ILE A 60 -3.90 -3.39 -6.03
C ILE A 60 -4.63 -2.06 -6.32
N SER A 61 -4.35 -1.39 -7.45
CA SER A 61 -5.07 -0.17 -7.83
C SER A 61 -6.54 -0.40 -8.15
N SER A 62 -6.93 -1.63 -8.50
CA SER A 62 -8.32 -2.01 -8.76
C SER A 62 -9.13 -2.31 -7.49
N ALA A 63 -8.48 -2.54 -6.34
CA ALA A 63 -9.15 -2.75 -5.06
C ALA A 63 -9.95 -1.50 -4.65
N PRO A 64 -11.13 -1.56 -4.01
CA PRO A 64 -11.86 -0.35 -3.61
C PRO A 64 -11.06 0.51 -2.62
N ARG A 65 -11.26 1.84 -2.61
CA ARG A 65 -10.65 2.73 -1.60
C ARG A 65 -11.50 2.72 -0.33
N LEU A 66 -10.94 2.27 0.79
CA LEU A 66 -11.60 2.32 2.09
C LEU A 66 -10.68 2.96 3.14
N SER A 67 -11.19 4.01 3.81
CA SER A 67 -10.54 4.57 4.98
C SER A 67 -10.56 3.58 6.16
N ALA A 68 -9.75 3.82 7.19
CA ALA A 68 -9.80 3.01 8.41
C ALA A 68 -11.20 3.03 9.02
N PHE A 69 -11.82 4.21 9.08
CA PHE A 69 -13.16 4.37 9.63
C PHE A 69 -14.20 3.56 8.85
N ALA A 70 -14.24 3.70 7.53
CA ALA A 70 -15.19 2.97 6.69
C ALA A 70 -14.99 1.45 6.78
N PHE A 71 -13.73 0.99 6.77
CA PHE A 71 -13.40 -0.42 6.90
C PHE A 71 -13.91 -1.01 8.24
N GLU A 72 -13.70 -0.32 9.36
CA GLU A 72 -14.17 -0.79 10.66
C GLU A 72 -15.69 -0.75 10.79
N GLN A 73 -16.37 0.22 10.19
CA GLN A 73 -17.84 0.20 10.17
C GLN A 73 -18.40 -0.98 9.37
N LEU A 74 -17.75 -1.36 8.27
CA LEU A 74 -18.17 -2.47 7.43
C LEU A 74 -17.88 -3.83 8.07
N HIS A 75 -16.70 -3.99 8.68
CA HIS A 75 -16.19 -5.32 9.07
C HIS A 75 -16.03 -5.52 10.58
N GLY A 76 -16.16 -4.46 11.39
CA GLY A 76 -16.09 -4.55 12.86
C GLY A 76 -14.68 -4.70 13.43
N PHE A 77 -13.62 -4.48 12.63
CA PHE A 77 -12.23 -4.48 13.09
C PHE A 77 -11.34 -3.54 12.28
N GLN A 78 -10.13 -3.30 12.79
CA GLN A 78 -9.07 -2.51 12.13
C GLN A 78 -7.88 -3.40 11.75
N LEU A 79 -7.16 -2.98 10.71
CA LEU A 79 -5.90 -3.59 10.27
C LEU A 79 -4.71 -2.74 10.74
N ASP A 80 -3.71 -3.35 11.39
CA ASP A 80 -2.41 -2.72 11.62
C ASP A 80 -1.60 -2.77 10.32
N LEU A 81 -1.89 -1.85 9.40
CA LEU A 81 -1.24 -1.85 8.08
C LEU A 81 0.27 -1.57 8.18
N VAL A 82 0.75 -0.89 9.24
CA VAL A 82 2.19 -0.70 9.45
C VAL A 82 2.86 -2.07 9.68
N GLU A 83 2.30 -2.88 10.59
CA GLU A 83 2.75 -4.24 10.85
C GLU A 83 2.65 -5.15 9.60
N LEU A 84 1.51 -5.09 8.90
CA LEU A 84 1.29 -5.92 7.71
C LEU A 84 2.19 -5.53 6.54
N SER A 85 2.79 -4.33 6.56
CA SER A 85 3.71 -3.83 5.53
C SER A 85 5.19 -3.90 5.93
N ALA A 86 5.54 -4.61 7.02
CA ALA A 86 6.93 -4.77 7.44
C ALA A 86 7.84 -5.27 6.30
N HIS A 87 7.36 -6.20 5.48
CA HIS A 87 8.11 -6.67 4.32
C HIS A 87 8.37 -5.57 3.27
N LEU A 88 7.37 -4.72 2.99
CA LEU A 88 7.52 -3.61 2.04
C LEU A 88 8.55 -2.58 2.53
N PHE A 89 8.63 -2.32 3.84
CA PHE A 89 9.66 -1.42 4.37
C PHE A 89 11.08 -1.93 4.11
N ALA A 90 11.21 -3.24 3.92
CA ALA A 90 12.49 -3.91 3.79
C ALA A 90 12.85 -4.22 2.32
N THR A 91 11.87 -4.23 1.40
CA THR A 91 12.09 -4.58 -0.02
C THR A 91 11.90 -3.40 -0.97
N GLU A 92 11.05 -2.43 -0.62
CA GLU A 92 10.69 -1.34 -1.50
C GLU A 92 11.44 -0.05 -1.16
N GLN A 93 11.56 0.83 -2.15
CA GLN A 93 11.94 2.21 -1.86
C GLN A 93 10.86 2.85 -0.98
N LEU A 94 11.27 3.38 0.16
CA LEU A 94 10.34 3.97 1.12
C LEU A 94 9.77 5.28 0.59
N THR A 95 8.45 5.37 0.57
CA THR A 95 7.69 6.53 0.13
C THR A 95 6.77 7.04 1.24
N PRO A 96 6.29 8.29 1.15
CA PRO A 96 5.25 8.80 2.07
C PRO A 96 4.02 7.90 2.14
N ASP A 97 3.68 7.18 1.07
CA ASP A 97 2.54 6.25 1.02
C ASP A 97 2.65 5.09 2.00
N LEU A 98 3.88 4.66 2.30
CA LEU A 98 4.17 3.61 3.27
C LEU A 98 4.18 4.14 4.71
N MET A 99 4.47 5.42 4.92
CA MET A 99 4.59 6.02 6.25
C MET A 99 3.28 6.58 6.81
N LEU A 100 2.39 7.07 5.94
CA LEU A 100 1.20 7.80 6.36
C LEU A 100 -0.05 6.87 6.42
N PRO A 101 -0.94 7.04 7.40
CA PRO A 101 -1.96 6.03 7.75
C PRO A 101 -3.17 5.95 6.79
N GLU A 102 -3.44 7.00 6.03
CA GLU A 102 -4.63 7.10 5.17
C GLU A 102 -4.31 7.45 3.72
N THR A 103 -3.11 7.08 3.25
CA THR A 103 -2.74 7.24 1.85
C THR A 103 -3.66 6.43 0.94
N VAL A 104 -3.74 6.80 -0.34
CA VAL A 104 -4.51 6.03 -1.33
C VAL A 104 -4.07 4.57 -1.31
N TRP A 105 -2.76 4.31 -1.20
CA TRP A 105 -2.22 2.97 -1.05
C TRP A 105 -2.79 2.23 0.17
N ARG A 106 -2.73 2.81 1.37
CA ARG A 106 -3.31 2.21 2.59
C ARG A 106 -4.80 1.94 2.46
N GLN A 107 -5.54 2.85 1.82
CA GLN A 107 -6.96 2.66 1.57
C GLN A 107 -7.26 1.51 0.60
N ARG A 108 -6.44 1.35 -0.45
CA ARG A 108 -6.54 0.22 -1.38
C ARG A 108 -6.22 -1.10 -0.68
N LEU A 109 -5.26 -1.14 0.25
CA LEU A 109 -4.98 -2.34 1.06
C LEU A 109 -6.20 -2.77 1.91
N ARG A 110 -6.95 -1.82 2.49
CA ARG A 110 -8.24 -2.14 3.15
C ARG A 110 -9.30 -2.61 2.14
N GLY A 111 -9.23 -2.11 0.91
CA GLY A 111 -10.00 -2.65 -0.22
C GLY A 111 -9.68 -4.10 -0.52
N VAL A 112 -8.39 -4.46 -0.59
CA VAL A 112 -7.95 -5.85 -0.78
C VAL A 112 -8.53 -6.75 0.29
N ALA A 113 -8.47 -6.32 1.55
CA ALA A 113 -9.08 -7.04 2.67
C ALA A 113 -10.60 -7.21 2.49
N THR A 114 -11.30 -6.19 2.00
CA THR A 114 -12.73 -6.25 1.73
C THR A 114 -13.08 -7.24 0.64
N THR A 115 -12.34 -7.24 -0.48
CA THR A 115 -12.57 -8.22 -1.55
C THR A 115 -12.26 -9.64 -1.09
N ALA A 116 -11.21 -9.82 -0.27
CA ALA A 116 -10.90 -11.11 0.34
C ALA A 116 -12.02 -11.61 1.25
N ILE A 117 -12.60 -10.74 2.09
CA ILE A 117 -13.76 -11.07 2.94
C ILE A 117 -14.92 -11.56 2.07
N THR A 118 -15.25 -10.84 1.00
CA THR A 118 -16.31 -11.22 0.06
C THR A 118 -16.06 -12.61 -0.55
N LEU A 119 -14.87 -12.86 -1.10
CA LEU A 119 -14.55 -14.15 -1.72
C LEU A 119 -14.57 -15.32 -0.71
N ILE A 120 -14.07 -15.10 0.51
CA ILE A 120 -14.11 -16.11 1.57
C ILE A 120 -15.56 -16.44 1.95
N HIS A 121 -16.46 -15.46 1.96
CA HIS A 121 -17.89 -15.68 2.22
C HIS A 121 -18.60 -16.37 1.05
N GLU A 122 -18.38 -15.92 -0.19
CA GLU A 122 -19.02 -16.47 -1.39
C GLU A 122 -18.58 -17.91 -1.68
N SER A 123 -17.31 -18.24 -1.44
CA SER A 123 -16.80 -19.61 -1.53
C SER A 123 -17.26 -20.51 -0.37
N ASP A 124 -17.83 -19.94 0.70
CA ASP A 124 -18.22 -20.64 1.93
C ASP A 124 -17.07 -21.48 2.50
N ALA A 125 -15.85 -20.93 2.43
CA ALA A 125 -14.62 -21.65 2.77
C ALA A 125 -14.54 -21.96 4.27
N ASP A 126 -14.16 -23.20 4.60
CA ASP A 126 -13.83 -23.67 5.95
C ASP A 126 -12.32 -23.50 6.25
N ILE A 127 -11.52 -23.34 5.20
CA ILE A 127 -10.07 -23.19 5.25
C ILE A 127 -9.57 -22.28 4.11
N VAL A 128 -8.59 -21.44 4.44
CA VAL A 128 -7.96 -20.48 3.55
C VAL A 128 -6.49 -20.86 3.40
N PHE A 129 -6.05 -21.15 2.18
CA PHE A 129 -4.65 -21.35 1.87
C PHE A 129 -4.03 -20.02 1.45
N VAL A 130 -3.06 -19.56 2.23
CA VAL A 130 -2.38 -18.27 2.05
C VAL A 130 -1.01 -18.55 1.43
N PRO A 131 -0.72 -18.04 0.21
CA PRO A 131 0.59 -18.23 -0.40
C PRO A 131 1.62 -17.43 0.38
N HIS A 132 2.89 -17.86 0.39
CA HIS A 132 4.06 -17.12 0.86
C HIS A 132 4.03 -16.59 2.30
N GLY A 133 3.16 -15.64 2.67
CA GLY A 133 2.90 -15.24 4.06
C GLY A 133 3.75 -14.08 4.62
N ALA A 134 4.73 -13.57 3.88
CA ALA A 134 5.51 -12.37 4.27
C ALA A 134 4.94 -11.07 3.69
N GLU A 135 4.53 -11.10 2.43
CA GLU A 135 4.11 -9.90 1.70
C GLU A 135 2.73 -9.40 2.15
N VAL A 136 2.46 -8.12 1.90
CA VAL A 136 1.33 -7.38 2.49
C VAL A 136 -0.05 -8.01 2.20
N VAL A 137 -0.29 -8.49 0.99
CA VAL A 137 -1.55 -9.15 0.60
C VAL A 137 -1.68 -10.48 1.33
N SER A 138 -0.66 -11.32 1.35
CA SER A 138 -0.65 -12.58 2.12
C SER A 138 -0.96 -12.34 3.59
N ARG A 139 -0.32 -11.31 4.17
CA ARG A 139 -0.52 -10.92 5.58
C ARG A 139 -1.95 -10.46 5.82
N ILE A 140 -2.53 -9.67 4.90
CA ILE A 140 -3.93 -9.27 4.93
C ILE A 140 -4.86 -10.49 4.84
N LEU A 141 -4.61 -11.42 3.92
CA LEU A 141 -5.41 -12.64 3.76
C LEU A 141 -5.41 -13.50 5.04
N ALA A 142 -4.25 -13.66 5.67
CA ALA A 142 -4.13 -14.40 6.93
C ALA A 142 -4.85 -13.70 8.09
N GLU A 143 -4.73 -12.37 8.20
CA GLU A 143 -5.44 -11.57 9.22
C GLU A 143 -6.96 -11.64 9.00
N VAL A 144 -7.44 -11.43 7.78
CA VAL A 144 -8.86 -11.54 7.42
C VAL A 144 -9.41 -12.93 7.73
N ALA A 145 -8.71 -13.99 7.30
CA ALA A 145 -9.13 -15.37 7.56
C ALA A 145 -9.22 -15.65 9.07
N SER A 146 -8.27 -15.13 9.86
CA SER A 146 -8.30 -15.21 11.32
C SER A 146 -9.52 -14.49 11.91
N ARG A 147 -9.78 -13.24 11.49
CA ARG A 147 -10.94 -12.45 11.96
C ARG A 147 -12.29 -13.09 11.60
N LEU A 148 -12.35 -13.77 10.46
CA LEU A 148 -13.52 -14.54 10.03
C LEU A 148 -13.61 -15.94 10.68
N ASN A 149 -12.76 -16.23 11.67
CA ASN A 149 -12.69 -17.50 12.38
C ASN A 149 -12.49 -18.71 11.44
N LYS A 150 -11.68 -18.52 10.39
CA LYS A 150 -11.32 -19.57 9.42
C LYS A 150 -10.00 -20.22 9.81
N ARG A 151 -9.80 -21.46 9.35
CA ARG A 151 -8.51 -22.13 9.42
C ARG A 151 -7.58 -21.56 8.35
N VAL A 152 -6.32 -21.37 8.69
CA VAL A 152 -5.29 -20.86 7.77
C VAL A 152 -4.23 -21.92 7.57
N LEU A 153 -3.79 -22.12 6.33
CA LEU A 153 -2.57 -22.84 6.00
C LEU A 153 -1.71 -21.96 5.10
N PHE A 154 -0.49 -21.65 5.53
CA PHE A 154 0.50 -21.02 4.68
C PHE A 154 1.09 -22.06 3.73
N TRP A 155 1.31 -21.68 2.48
CA TRP A 155 1.97 -22.55 1.50
C TRP A 155 3.05 -21.81 0.69
N GLU A 156 4.12 -22.52 0.35
CA GLU A 156 5.25 -22.03 -0.47
C GLU A 156 5.73 -23.18 -1.39
N SER A 157 6.55 -22.87 -2.38
CA SER A 157 7.42 -23.87 -3.00
C SER A 157 8.20 -24.69 -1.95
N GLY A 158 8.45 -25.95 -2.26
CA GLY A 158 9.26 -26.81 -1.40
C GLY A 158 10.75 -26.50 -1.48
N PHE A 159 11.52 -27.15 -0.60
CA PHE A 159 12.99 -27.16 -0.65
C PHE A 159 13.54 -28.10 -1.74
N PHE A 160 12.69 -28.99 -2.24
CA PHE A 160 12.99 -29.98 -3.27
C PHE A 160 11.95 -29.90 -4.39
N PRO A 161 12.31 -30.31 -5.62
CA PRO A 161 11.34 -30.39 -6.71
C PRO A 161 10.12 -31.26 -6.32
N GLU A 162 8.94 -30.89 -6.81
CA GLU A 162 7.68 -31.62 -6.62
C GLU A 162 7.18 -31.69 -5.17
N HIS A 163 7.75 -30.87 -4.28
CA HIS A 163 7.28 -30.69 -2.92
C HIS A 163 6.78 -29.27 -2.72
N LEU A 164 5.85 -29.11 -1.78
CA LEU A 164 5.36 -27.81 -1.30
C LEU A 164 5.55 -27.72 0.20
N TYR A 165 5.89 -26.54 0.69
CA TYR A 165 5.90 -26.26 2.13
C TYR A 165 4.48 -25.91 2.59
N LEU A 166 3.99 -26.54 3.66
CA LEU A 166 2.70 -26.21 4.27
C LEU A 166 2.79 -26.14 5.79
N ASP A 167 2.34 -25.03 6.38
CA ASP A 167 2.34 -24.83 7.83
C ASP A 167 1.13 -24.00 8.30
N PRO A 168 0.45 -24.38 9.40
CA PRO A 168 -0.73 -23.67 9.90
C PRO A 168 -0.44 -22.40 10.71
N GLN A 169 0.82 -22.11 11.05
CA GLN A 169 1.20 -20.99 11.91
C GLN A 169 2.04 -19.95 11.19
N ALA A 170 3.04 -20.37 10.43
CA ALA A 170 3.90 -19.43 9.72
C ALA A 170 4.68 -20.07 8.56
N PRO A 171 5.02 -19.26 7.54
CA PRO A 171 6.05 -19.59 6.57
C PRO A 171 7.41 -19.91 7.21
N HIS A 172 8.22 -20.73 6.54
CA HIS A 172 9.47 -21.27 7.10
C HIS A 172 10.56 -20.22 7.40
N PHE A 173 10.51 -19.03 6.80
CA PHE A 173 11.46 -17.94 7.08
C PHE A 173 11.23 -17.28 8.44
N PHE A 174 10.02 -17.34 9.00
CA PHE A 174 9.74 -16.77 10.32
C PHE A 174 10.04 -17.79 11.42
N ARG A 175 11.33 -18.07 11.64
CA ARG A 175 11.78 -19.08 12.61
C ARG A 175 11.25 -18.84 14.01
N GLY A 176 10.87 -19.90 14.69
CA GLY A 176 10.24 -19.86 16.01
C GLY A 176 8.76 -19.52 15.98
N ALA A 177 8.17 -19.31 14.79
CA ALA A 177 6.73 -19.15 14.64
C ALA A 177 6.10 -20.24 13.76
N ALA A 178 6.86 -20.93 12.91
CA ALA A 178 6.36 -22.06 12.15
C ALA A 178 6.18 -23.27 13.07
N GLN A 179 5.10 -24.03 12.90
CA GLN A 179 4.89 -25.25 13.69
C GLN A 179 6.03 -26.26 13.49
N THR A 180 6.62 -26.29 12.29
CA THR A 180 7.78 -27.13 11.95
C THR A 180 8.97 -26.96 12.90
N ASP A 181 9.06 -25.82 13.58
CA ASP A 181 10.23 -25.45 14.37
C ASP A 181 10.24 -26.10 15.75
N PHE A 182 9.08 -26.61 16.17
CA PHE A 182 8.86 -27.19 17.47
C PHE A 182 8.83 -28.73 17.45
N TYR A 183 8.95 -29.36 16.29
CA TYR A 183 9.06 -30.81 16.22
C TYR A 183 10.48 -31.26 16.59
N PRO A 184 10.63 -32.21 17.53
CA PRO A 184 11.94 -32.73 17.91
C PRO A 184 12.55 -33.52 16.74
N PHE A 185 13.88 -33.58 16.71
CA PHE A 185 14.56 -34.52 15.83
C PHE A 185 14.35 -35.95 16.30
N ARG A 186 14.27 -36.87 15.34
CA ARG A 186 14.27 -38.30 15.65
C ARG A 186 15.66 -38.71 16.09
N ASP A 187 15.73 -39.54 17.14
CA ASP A 187 16.99 -40.10 17.64
C ASP A 187 17.64 -41.05 16.62
N ALA A 188 16.82 -41.76 15.82
CA ALA A 188 17.26 -42.65 14.76
C ALA A 188 16.66 -42.23 13.41
N PRO A 189 17.49 -42.03 12.36
CA PRO A 189 16.99 -41.63 11.06
C PRO A 189 16.25 -42.77 10.35
N SER A 190 15.14 -42.42 9.69
CA SER A 190 14.28 -43.36 8.98
C SER A 190 14.92 -43.86 7.67
N ASP A 191 14.49 -45.04 7.23
CA ASP A 191 14.88 -45.57 5.92
C ASP A 191 14.40 -44.66 4.78
N HIS A 192 13.29 -43.94 4.98
CA HIS A 192 12.77 -42.99 4.01
C HIS A 192 13.72 -41.80 3.81
N ALA A 193 14.23 -41.19 4.89
CA ALA A 193 15.19 -40.09 4.78
C ALA A 193 16.51 -40.55 4.15
N ARG A 194 17.00 -41.75 4.48
CA ARG A 194 18.20 -42.32 3.85
C ARG A 194 18.00 -42.51 2.36
N ALA A 195 16.94 -43.21 1.97
CA ALA A 195 16.61 -43.45 0.56
C ALA A 195 16.42 -42.12 -0.20
N PHE A 196 15.70 -41.16 0.38
CA PHE A 196 15.52 -39.85 -0.23
C PHE A 196 16.85 -39.13 -0.47
N ARG A 197 17.73 -39.08 0.54
CA ARG A 197 19.05 -38.45 0.41
C ARG A 197 19.88 -39.14 -0.66
N ASP A 198 19.91 -40.46 -0.67
CA ASP A 198 20.71 -41.23 -1.61
C ASP A 198 20.24 -41.03 -3.06
N THR A 199 18.92 -41.05 -3.30
CA THR A 199 18.33 -40.71 -4.61
C THR A 199 18.64 -39.26 -5.00
N TRP A 200 18.43 -38.30 -4.08
CA TRP A 200 18.72 -36.89 -4.35
C TRP A 200 20.19 -36.67 -4.74
N ARG A 201 21.13 -37.35 -4.07
CA ARG A 201 22.57 -37.33 -4.37
C ARG A 201 22.88 -37.98 -5.71
N SER A 202 22.36 -39.19 -5.98
CA SER A 202 22.66 -39.95 -7.20
C SER A 202 22.14 -39.27 -8.45
N GLU A 203 20.96 -38.65 -8.36
CA GLU A 203 20.31 -37.93 -9.45
C GLU A 203 20.77 -36.47 -9.57
N ARG A 204 21.66 -36.03 -8.66
CA ARG A 204 22.16 -34.64 -8.59
C ARG A 204 21.03 -33.59 -8.59
N ARG A 205 19.96 -33.86 -7.85
CA ARG A 205 18.80 -32.96 -7.80
C ARG A 205 19.14 -31.66 -7.06
N SER A 206 18.47 -30.58 -7.43
CA SER A 206 18.47 -29.29 -6.71
C SER A 206 17.06 -28.68 -6.78
N LYS A 207 16.76 -27.62 -6.02
CA LYS A 207 15.42 -26.98 -6.05
C LYS A 207 15.05 -26.53 -7.46
N TYR A 208 16.01 -25.99 -8.21
CA TYR A 208 15.84 -25.54 -9.59
C TYR A 208 16.74 -26.35 -10.54
N VAL A 209 16.29 -26.46 -11.79
CA VAL A 209 17.10 -27.02 -12.88
C VAL A 209 18.37 -26.18 -13.04
N GLN A 210 19.52 -26.84 -13.15
CA GLN A 210 20.82 -26.20 -13.29
C GLN A 210 21.19 -26.12 -14.77
N ASP A 211 21.24 -24.91 -15.33
CA ASP A 211 21.89 -24.64 -16.62
C ASP A 211 23.28 -24.06 -16.32
N ALA A 212 24.30 -24.90 -16.39
CA ALA A 212 25.66 -24.62 -15.93
C ALA A 212 26.67 -24.78 -17.05
N SER A 213 27.65 -23.87 -17.11
CA SER A 213 28.67 -23.83 -18.17
C SER A 213 30.10 -23.62 -17.64
N GLY A 214 30.27 -23.35 -16.35
CA GLY A 214 31.55 -22.97 -15.75
C GLY A 214 32.52 -24.10 -15.42
N GLU A 215 32.21 -25.37 -15.71
CA GLU A 215 32.98 -26.52 -15.19
C GLU A 215 34.48 -26.47 -15.52
N ALA A 216 34.85 -26.11 -16.76
CA ALA A 216 36.24 -26.02 -17.18
C ALA A 216 37.00 -24.89 -16.49
N GLU A 217 36.37 -23.73 -16.35
CA GLU A 217 36.94 -22.57 -15.66
C GLU A 217 37.12 -22.85 -14.16
N LEU A 218 36.14 -23.51 -13.53
CA LEU A 218 36.27 -23.95 -12.15
C LEU A 218 37.48 -24.89 -12.01
N ALA A 219 37.62 -25.90 -12.87
CA ALA A 219 38.73 -26.85 -12.80
C ALA A 219 40.11 -26.18 -12.96
N GLU A 220 40.25 -25.23 -13.89
CA GLU A 220 41.48 -24.46 -14.06
C GLU A 220 41.79 -23.60 -12.83
N TRP A 221 40.78 -22.94 -12.27
CA TRP A 221 40.93 -22.13 -11.07
C TRP A 221 41.28 -22.99 -9.85
N LEU A 222 40.71 -24.18 -9.69
CA LEU A 222 41.08 -25.12 -8.63
C LEU A 222 42.54 -25.57 -8.75
N ALA A 223 43.02 -25.84 -9.97
CA ALA A 223 44.39 -26.29 -10.20
C ALA A 223 45.45 -25.19 -9.97
N SER A 224 45.07 -23.92 -10.04
CA SER A 224 46.02 -22.80 -9.94
C SER A 224 46.47 -22.48 -8.52
N ASP A 225 45.73 -22.92 -7.49
CA ASP A 225 46.02 -22.59 -6.09
C ASP A 225 45.36 -23.60 -5.13
N SER A 226 46.13 -24.06 -4.14
CA SER A 226 45.75 -25.10 -3.18
C SER A 226 45.11 -24.58 -1.87
N ARG A 227 44.93 -23.27 -1.73
CA ARG A 227 44.21 -22.68 -0.60
C ARG A 227 42.78 -23.22 -0.49
N PRO A 228 42.24 -23.36 0.73
CA PRO A 228 40.88 -23.84 0.95
C PRO A 228 39.83 -22.89 0.36
N ILE A 229 38.69 -23.45 -0.01
CA ILE A 229 37.64 -22.79 -0.77
C ILE A 229 36.38 -22.65 0.06
N LEU A 230 35.93 -21.41 0.21
CA LEU A 230 34.62 -21.07 0.73
C LEU A 230 33.67 -20.82 -0.44
N PHE A 231 32.54 -21.53 -0.44
CA PHE A 231 31.47 -21.31 -1.40
C PHE A 231 30.40 -20.37 -0.83
N LEU A 232 30.12 -19.28 -1.55
CA LEU A 232 29.06 -18.32 -1.27
C LEU A 232 27.98 -18.42 -2.36
N PRO A 233 26.82 -19.05 -2.10
CA PRO A 233 25.70 -19.01 -3.01
C PRO A 233 25.03 -17.63 -2.99
N GLY A 234 24.83 -17.06 -4.16
CA GLY A 234 24.02 -15.85 -4.35
C GLY A 234 22.56 -16.09 -3.99
N GLN A 235 21.87 -15.00 -3.65
CA GLN A 235 20.46 -15.01 -3.25
C GLN A 235 19.78 -13.72 -3.75
N VAL A 236 18.48 -13.81 -4.04
CA VAL A 236 17.68 -12.65 -4.45
C VAL A 236 17.50 -11.74 -3.23
N ALA A 237 17.94 -10.48 -3.33
CA ALA A 237 17.99 -9.55 -2.20
C ALA A 237 16.61 -9.22 -1.61
N THR A 238 15.55 -9.33 -2.41
CA THR A 238 14.16 -9.04 -2.04
C THR A 238 13.36 -10.27 -1.60
N ASP A 239 13.94 -11.48 -1.65
CA ASP A 239 13.27 -12.69 -1.15
C ASP A 239 13.00 -12.56 0.36
N ALA A 240 11.83 -13.00 0.82
CA ALA A 240 11.49 -12.99 2.25
C ALA A 240 12.52 -13.73 3.11
N ASN A 241 13.07 -14.85 2.62
CA ASN A 241 14.14 -15.54 3.33
C ASN A 241 15.43 -14.70 3.43
N ALA A 242 15.70 -13.81 2.46
CA ALA A 242 16.89 -12.95 2.46
C ALA A 242 16.74 -11.77 3.42
N VAL A 243 15.56 -11.15 3.38
CA VAL A 243 15.26 -9.89 4.05
C VAL A 243 15.02 -10.10 5.54
N VAL A 244 14.48 -11.27 5.91
CA VAL A 244 14.38 -11.69 7.31
C VAL A 244 15.77 -12.00 7.87
N GLY A 245 16.02 -11.55 9.11
CA GLY A 245 17.25 -11.85 9.83
C GLY A 245 18.46 -11.02 9.42
N LEU A 246 18.29 -9.91 8.69
CA LEU A 246 19.40 -8.99 8.37
C LEU A 246 20.00 -8.29 9.59
N GLY A 247 19.32 -8.32 10.75
CA GLY A 247 19.83 -7.75 12.00
C GLY A 247 20.06 -6.25 11.89
N GLY A 248 21.31 -5.81 12.04
CA GLY A 248 21.70 -4.40 11.93
C GLY A 248 21.97 -3.91 10.50
N PHE A 249 21.81 -4.77 9.48
CA PHE A 249 22.07 -4.40 8.09
C PHE A 249 20.79 -4.01 7.36
N ASP A 250 20.86 -3.01 6.49
CA ASP A 250 19.72 -2.53 5.70
C ASP A 250 19.46 -3.40 4.48
N THR A 251 20.52 -3.94 3.86
CA THR A 251 20.41 -4.79 2.68
C THR A 251 21.22 -6.08 2.81
N LEU A 252 20.81 -7.12 2.07
CA LEU A 252 21.59 -8.34 1.90
C LEU A 252 23.00 -8.05 1.34
N GLY A 253 23.12 -7.04 0.47
CA GLY A 253 24.40 -6.61 -0.09
C GLY A 253 25.36 -6.08 0.99
N ASP A 254 24.87 -5.28 1.94
CA ASP A 254 25.67 -4.79 3.07
C ASP A 254 26.16 -5.94 3.95
N LEU A 255 25.26 -6.88 4.26
CA LEU A 255 25.59 -8.08 5.02
C LEU A 255 26.69 -8.90 4.33
N TYR A 256 26.54 -9.17 3.03
CA TYR A 256 27.51 -9.94 2.27
C TYR A 256 28.85 -9.22 2.10
N ARG A 257 28.86 -7.89 1.91
CA ARG A 257 30.12 -7.11 1.89
C ARG A 257 30.86 -7.22 3.22
N ALA A 258 30.14 -7.08 4.34
CA ALA A 258 30.73 -7.24 5.67
C ALA A 258 31.28 -8.66 5.88
N ALA A 259 30.57 -9.68 5.38
CA ALA A 259 31.02 -11.06 5.48
C ALA A 259 32.25 -11.34 4.61
N LEU A 260 32.27 -10.87 3.36
CA LEU A 260 33.41 -10.98 2.46
C LEU A 260 34.68 -10.34 3.05
N ALA A 261 34.54 -9.18 3.69
CA ALA A 261 35.64 -8.49 4.36
C ALA A 261 36.19 -9.25 5.59
N ALA A 262 35.38 -10.13 6.20
CA ALA A 262 35.76 -10.93 7.36
C ALA A 262 36.37 -12.30 6.98
N ILE A 263 36.32 -12.71 5.72
CA ILE A 263 36.93 -13.96 5.26
C ILE A 263 38.46 -13.81 5.30
N PRO A 264 39.21 -14.70 5.98
CA PRO A 264 40.67 -14.61 6.04
C PRO A 264 41.37 -14.74 4.67
N ASP A 265 42.56 -14.13 4.51
CA ASP A 265 43.29 -14.04 3.23
C ASP A 265 43.80 -15.39 2.69
N ASN A 266 43.94 -16.38 3.56
CA ASN A 266 44.31 -17.74 3.19
C ASN A 266 43.13 -18.55 2.60
N TRP A 267 41.93 -17.97 2.50
CA TRP A 267 40.78 -18.58 1.86
C TRP A 267 40.51 -17.99 0.47
N ARG A 268 40.12 -18.86 -0.45
CA ARG A 268 39.57 -18.50 -1.76
C ARG A 268 38.05 -18.58 -1.72
N ILE A 269 37.38 -17.80 -2.57
CA ILE A 269 35.94 -17.62 -2.56
C ILE A 269 35.39 -17.99 -3.93
N LEU A 270 34.56 -19.02 -3.96
CA LEU A 270 33.71 -19.33 -5.10
C LEU A 270 32.35 -18.66 -4.86
N TYR A 271 31.93 -17.77 -5.76
CA TYR A 271 30.61 -17.17 -5.73
C TYR A 271 29.79 -17.68 -6.92
N LYS A 272 28.59 -18.20 -6.65
CA LYS A 272 27.63 -18.55 -7.70
C LYS A 272 26.45 -17.57 -7.66
N PRO A 273 26.28 -16.68 -8.66
CA PRO A 273 25.09 -15.83 -8.73
C PRO A 273 23.80 -16.63 -8.73
N HIS A 274 22.72 -16.07 -8.16
CA HIS A 274 21.41 -16.74 -8.14
C HIS A 274 20.81 -16.76 -9.57
N PRO A 275 20.28 -17.90 -10.05
CA PRO A 275 19.77 -18.01 -11.43
C PRO A 275 18.57 -17.08 -11.72
N LEU A 276 17.77 -16.78 -10.70
CA LEU A 276 16.63 -15.86 -10.78
C LEU A 276 16.95 -14.44 -10.27
N GLY A 277 18.21 -14.18 -9.92
CA GLY A 277 18.64 -12.86 -9.46
C GLY A 277 18.85 -11.90 -10.62
N GLY A 278 18.45 -10.64 -10.43
CA GLY A 278 18.87 -9.55 -11.30
C GLY A 278 20.35 -9.19 -11.04
N GLN A 279 20.61 -7.99 -10.56
CA GLN A 279 21.96 -7.56 -10.20
C GLN A 279 22.44 -8.30 -8.93
N SER A 280 23.67 -8.83 -8.95
CA SER A 280 24.27 -9.51 -7.81
C SER A 280 24.41 -8.55 -6.61
N PRO A 281 24.04 -8.95 -5.37
CA PRO A 281 24.20 -8.11 -4.17
C PRO A 281 25.64 -7.67 -3.87
N ILE A 282 26.62 -8.35 -4.47
CA ILE A 282 28.06 -8.11 -4.29
C ILE A 282 28.75 -7.70 -5.59
N ILE A 283 28.02 -7.20 -6.59
CA ILE A 283 28.59 -6.85 -7.91
C ILE A 283 29.77 -5.88 -7.85
N ASP A 284 29.81 -5.01 -6.83
CA ASP A 284 30.89 -4.02 -6.64
C ASP A 284 32.02 -4.52 -5.74
N ALA A 285 31.97 -5.76 -5.25
CA ALA A 285 33.04 -6.34 -4.45
C ALA A 285 34.29 -6.57 -5.33
N ARG A 286 35.26 -5.67 -5.25
CA ARG A 286 36.54 -5.78 -5.96
C ARG A 286 37.48 -6.68 -5.18
N MET A 287 37.73 -7.88 -5.69
CA MET A 287 38.70 -8.84 -5.14
C MET A 287 39.61 -9.36 -6.24
N ASP A 288 40.82 -9.79 -5.85
CA ASP A 288 41.77 -10.45 -6.75
C ASP A 288 41.16 -11.72 -7.36
N SER A 289 41.29 -11.91 -8.68
CA SER A 289 40.68 -13.04 -9.40
C SER A 289 41.28 -14.40 -9.04
N GLY A 290 42.52 -14.44 -8.53
CA GLY A 290 43.10 -15.65 -7.97
C GLY A 290 42.44 -16.08 -6.66
N ARG A 291 41.91 -15.10 -5.90
CA ARG A 291 41.20 -15.31 -4.63
C ARG A 291 39.68 -15.44 -4.81
N PHE A 292 39.06 -14.75 -5.75
CA PHE A 292 37.61 -14.70 -5.91
C PHE A 292 37.20 -15.09 -7.33
N LEU A 293 36.33 -16.09 -7.45
CA LEU A 293 35.76 -16.54 -8.72
C LEU A 293 34.23 -16.44 -8.66
N SER A 294 33.64 -15.61 -9.53
CA SER A 294 32.18 -15.54 -9.71
C SER A 294 31.80 -16.33 -10.97
N LEU A 295 31.08 -17.44 -10.80
CA LEU A 295 30.86 -18.40 -11.88
C LEU A 295 29.48 -19.04 -11.84
N ASN A 296 28.86 -19.22 -13.02
CA ASN A 296 27.67 -20.03 -13.16
C ASN A 296 28.03 -21.51 -13.40
N VAL A 297 28.19 -22.26 -12.31
CA VAL A 297 28.50 -23.70 -12.30
C VAL A 297 27.37 -24.50 -11.63
N ASP A 298 27.26 -25.79 -11.89
CA ASP A 298 26.25 -26.63 -11.24
C ASP A 298 26.46 -26.63 -9.71
N ILE A 299 25.36 -26.62 -8.96
CA ILE A 299 25.43 -26.47 -7.51
C ILE A 299 26.16 -27.64 -6.84
N HIS A 300 26.02 -28.87 -7.34
CA HIS A 300 26.73 -30.02 -6.78
C HIS A 300 28.23 -29.92 -7.05
N ASP A 301 28.65 -29.35 -8.19
CA ASP A 301 30.07 -29.18 -8.50
C ASP A 301 30.70 -28.06 -7.68
N ALA A 302 29.99 -26.94 -7.46
CA ALA A 302 30.41 -25.91 -6.50
C ALA A 302 30.55 -26.47 -5.07
N LEU A 303 29.60 -27.30 -4.63
CA LEU A 303 29.62 -27.92 -3.31
C LEU A 303 30.76 -28.95 -3.20
N ARG A 304 31.01 -29.77 -4.23
CA ARG A 304 32.14 -30.71 -4.22
C ARG A 304 33.48 -30.00 -4.15
N ALA A 305 33.63 -28.90 -4.90
CA ALA A 305 34.85 -28.10 -4.98
C ALA A 305 35.15 -27.26 -3.72
N SER A 306 34.19 -27.10 -2.81
CA SER A 306 34.34 -26.27 -1.62
C SER A 306 34.62 -27.06 -0.35
N ASP A 307 35.36 -26.45 0.56
CA ASP A 307 35.64 -26.99 1.89
C ASP A 307 34.57 -26.56 2.90
N VAL A 308 33.97 -25.38 2.70
CA VAL A 308 32.91 -24.82 3.56
C VAL A 308 31.95 -23.96 2.73
N VAL A 309 30.69 -23.91 3.16
CA VAL A 309 29.68 -23.03 2.56
C VAL A 309 29.34 -21.91 3.53
N LEU A 310 29.34 -20.66 3.06
CA LEU A 310 28.84 -19.50 3.81
C LEU A 310 27.54 -19.03 3.18
N THR A 311 26.46 -18.98 3.95
CA THR A 311 25.16 -18.51 3.45
C THR A 311 24.44 -17.65 4.47
N HIS A 312 23.54 -16.77 4.01
CA HIS A 312 22.56 -16.14 4.89
C HIS A 312 21.43 -17.12 5.22
N SER A 313 20.66 -17.50 4.22
CA SER A 313 19.47 -18.35 4.42
C SER A 313 19.09 -19.17 3.18
N SER A 314 19.99 -19.26 2.19
CA SER A 314 19.71 -19.91 0.91
C SER A 314 19.35 -21.39 1.06
N ASN A 315 18.50 -21.92 0.19
CA ASN A 315 18.24 -23.35 0.11
C ASN A 315 19.53 -24.16 -0.10
N VAL A 316 20.54 -23.57 -0.74
CA VAL A 316 21.85 -24.19 -0.97
C VAL A 316 22.53 -24.63 0.33
N GLY A 317 22.31 -23.94 1.46
CA GLY A 317 22.85 -24.41 2.73
C GLY A 317 22.25 -25.75 3.17
N LEU A 318 20.97 -26.01 2.89
CA LEU A 318 20.37 -27.33 3.10
C LEU A 318 21.01 -28.37 2.18
N GLU A 319 21.20 -28.04 0.91
CA GLU A 319 21.83 -28.92 -0.09
C GLU A 319 23.29 -29.25 0.28
N ALA A 320 24.02 -28.28 0.85
CA ALA A 320 25.36 -28.47 1.38
C ALA A 320 25.40 -29.46 2.54
N LEU A 321 24.48 -29.34 3.50
CA LEU A 321 24.33 -30.31 4.58
C LEU A 321 23.98 -31.69 4.04
N LEU A 322 23.10 -31.79 3.05
CA LEU A 322 22.79 -33.06 2.39
C LEU A 322 24.00 -33.67 1.67
N LEU A 323 25.05 -32.92 1.33
CA LEU A 323 26.33 -33.43 0.82
C LEU A 323 27.42 -33.58 1.90
N GLY A 324 27.08 -33.38 3.18
CA GLY A 324 28.03 -33.50 4.29
C GLY A 324 29.04 -32.35 4.37
N LYS A 325 28.74 -31.19 3.78
CA LYS A 325 29.60 -30.01 3.83
C LYS A 325 29.33 -29.18 5.09
N PRO A 326 30.36 -28.60 5.74
CA PRO A 326 30.16 -27.66 6.83
C PRO A 326 29.55 -26.36 6.30
N VAL A 327 28.65 -25.78 7.09
CA VAL A 327 27.89 -24.57 6.70
C VAL A 327 28.00 -23.50 7.79
N LEU A 328 28.52 -22.34 7.41
CA LEU A 328 28.45 -21.10 8.19
C LEU A 328 27.15 -20.36 7.82
N CYS A 329 26.34 -20.01 8.81
CA CYS A 329 25.01 -19.42 8.58
C CYS A 329 24.89 -18.05 9.24
N LEU A 330 24.74 -16.98 8.44
CA LEU A 330 24.51 -15.61 8.95
C LEU A 330 23.06 -15.40 9.38
N GLY A 331 22.12 -15.99 8.65
CA GLY A 331 20.70 -15.95 8.96
C GLY A 331 20.24 -17.16 9.77
N ARG A 332 18.93 -17.36 9.82
CA ARG A 332 18.31 -18.48 10.53
C ARG A 332 17.34 -19.20 9.59
N PRO A 333 17.78 -19.98 8.60
CA PRO A 333 16.90 -20.85 7.78
C PRO A 333 16.45 -22.09 8.56
N ILE A 334 15.62 -22.94 7.94
CA ILE A 334 15.03 -24.14 8.59
C ILE A 334 16.04 -25.16 9.12
N TYR A 335 17.27 -25.12 8.62
CA TYR A 335 18.35 -26.03 8.97
C TYR A 335 19.34 -25.46 10.00
N ALA A 336 19.24 -24.18 10.35
CA ALA A 336 20.08 -23.52 11.36
C ALA A 336 19.62 -23.79 12.80
N THR A 337 20.44 -23.48 13.80
CA THR A 337 20.15 -23.60 15.26
C THR A 337 19.88 -25.02 15.75
N LYS A 338 20.36 -26.00 14.98
CA LYS A 338 20.04 -27.43 15.13
C LYS A 338 21.29 -28.29 15.37
N GLY A 339 22.44 -27.65 15.64
CA GLY A 339 23.74 -28.32 15.79
C GLY A 339 24.35 -28.83 14.48
N LEU A 340 23.78 -28.43 13.34
CA LEU A 340 24.20 -28.82 11.98
C LEU A 340 25.04 -27.75 11.27
N THR A 341 24.88 -26.51 11.71
CA THR A 341 25.49 -25.30 11.16
C THR A 341 26.33 -24.62 12.23
N ILE A 342 27.25 -23.79 11.77
CA ILE A 342 27.92 -22.80 12.61
C ILE A 342 27.14 -21.52 12.43
N ASP A 343 26.22 -21.28 13.37
CA ASP A 343 25.36 -20.11 13.35
C ASP A 343 26.17 -18.89 13.81
N LEU A 344 26.24 -17.89 12.94
CA LEU A 344 26.96 -16.65 13.17
C LEU A 344 25.96 -15.58 13.61
N ASP A 345 26.32 -14.80 14.63
CA ASP A 345 25.51 -13.66 15.07
C ASP A 345 25.90 -12.37 14.32
N HIS A 346 27.14 -12.30 13.83
CA HIS A 346 27.62 -11.16 13.06
C HIS A 346 28.62 -11.61 11.96
N PRO A 347 28.69 -10.92 10.80
CA PRO A 347 29.64 -11.24 9.74
C PRO A 347 31.11 -11.32 10.16
N ARG A 348 31.50 -10.55 11.17
CA ARG A 348 32.87 -10.59 11.75
C ARG A 348 33.23 -11.94 12.36
N ASP A 349 32.24 -12.75 12.74
CA ASP A 349 32.47 -14.06 13.36
C ASP A 349 32.91 -15.10 12.32
N VAL A 350 32.81 -14.79 11.02
CA VAL A 350 33.37 -15.59 9.92
C VAL A 350 34.87 -15.79 10.11
N THR A 351 35.60 -14.75 10.52
CA THR A 351 37.05 -14.84 10.76
C THR A 351 37.35 -15.93 11.78
N LYS A 352 36.72 -15.85 12.96
CA LYS A 352 36.89 -16.82 14.04
C LYS A 352 36.50 -18.24 13.63
N ALA A 353 35.45 -18.39 12.82
CA ALA A 353 35.00 -19.70 12.35
C ALA A 353 35.99 -20.37 11.38
N LEU A 354 36.82 -19.58 10.68
CA LEU A 354 37.73 -20.04 9.62
C LEU A 354 39.22 -19.96 10.00
N GLU A 355 39.56 -19.30 11.11
CA GLU A 355 40.94 -19.13 11.61
C GLU A 355 41.67 -20.46 11.80
N ALA A 356 40.96 -21.50 12.26
CA ALA A 356 41.51 -22.83 12.49
C ALA A 356 41.50 -23.74 11.23
N GLY A 357 41.08 -23.21 10.07
CA GLY A 357 40.83 -23.98 8.86
C GLY A 357 39.36 -24.38 8.70
N ALA A 358 39.09 -25.37 7.84
CA ALA A 358 37.74 -25.82 7.56
C ALA A 358 37.09 -26.44 8.82
N PRO A 359 35.86 -26.02 9.19
CA PRO A 359 35.17 -26.63 10.32
C PRO A 359 34.84 -28.12 10.08
N PRO A 360 34.59 -28.90 11.15
CA PRO A 360 34.24 -30.30 10.99
C PRO A 360 32.90 -30.47 10.27
N CYS A 361 32.80 -31.51 9.44
CA CYS A 361 31.55 -31.89 8.80
C CYS A 361 30.49 -32.29 9.84
N PRO A 362 29.21 -31.93 9.63
CA PRO A 362 28.11 -32.41 10.45
C PRO A 362 27.97 -33.94 10.35
N GLN A 363 27.48 -34.56 11.43
CA GLN A 363 27.25 -36.01 11.47
C GLN A 363 26.07 -36.41 10.59
N ASP A 364 26.23 -37.54 9.89
CA ASP A 364 25.27 -38.05 8.92
C ASP A 364 23.90 -38.34 9.55
N GLU A 365 23.89 -38.88 10.78
CA GLU A 365 22.68 -39.15 11.55
C GLU A 365 21.88 -37.88 11.84
N THR A 366 22.56 -36.79 12.22
CA THR A 366 21.91 -35.50 12.51
C THR A 366 21.32 -34.89 11.23
N ILE A 367 22.05 -34.98 10.10
CA ILE A 367 21.55 -34.51 8.81
C ILE A 367 20.28 -35.26 8.41
N LEU A 368 20.29 -36.58 8.54
CA LEU A 368 19.14 -37.42 8.22
C LEU A 368 17.96 -37.17 9.18
N GLY A 369 18.22 -36.89 10.45
CA GLY A 369 17.20 -36.46 11.42
C GLY A 369 16.53 -35.14 11.02
N LEU A 370 17.29 -34.19 10.48
CA LEU A 370 16.74 -32.96 9.89
C LEU A 370 15.88 -33.25 8.67
N LEU A 371 16.38 -34.07 7.76
CA LEU A 371 15.65 -34.44 6.55
C LEU A 371 14.33 -35.13 6.88
N ASP A 372 14.33 -36.05 7.86
CA ASP A 372 13.12 -36.69 8.38
C ASP A 372 12.09 -35.67 8.84
N ASN A 373 12.52 -34.67 9.62
CA ASN A 373 11.64 -33.63 10.14
C ASN A 373 11.07 -32.78 8.99
N VAL A 374 11.92 -32.34 8.05
CA VAL A 374 11.50 -31.56 6.88
C VAL A 374 10.49 -32.33 6.03
N LEU A 375 10.78 -33.58 5.68
CA LEU A 375 9.90 -34.42 4.87
C LEU A 375 8.59 -34.77 5.58
N SER A 376 8.63 -35.02 6.90
CA SER A 376 7.45 -35.46 7.66
C SER A 376 6.54 -34.31 8.12
N HIS A 377 7.12 -33.12 8.36
CA HIS A 377 6.45 -32.03 9.07
C HIS A 377 6.36 -30.73 8.28
N ALA A 378 7.31 -30.43 7.39
CA ALA A 378 7.33 -29.18 6.64
C ALA A 378 6.76 -29.31 5.22
N LEU A 379 7.10 -30.42 4.56
CA LEU A 379 6.78 -30.63 3.15
C LEU A 379 5.56 -31.54 2.95
N ILE A 380 4.93 -31.39 1.80
CA ILE A 380 4.04 -32.38 1.19
C ILE A 380 4.55 -32.67 -0.22
N ALA A 381 4.51 -33.93 -0.64
CA ALA A 381 4.76 -34.30 -2.04
C ALA A 381 3.50 -34.12 -2.90
N ASP A 382 3.65 -33.95 -4.21
CA ASP A 382 2.51 -33.90 -5.14
C ASP A 382 1.67 -35.20 -5.02
N GLY A 383 0.36 -35.05 -4.76
CA GLY A 383 -0.55 -36.17 -4.54
C GLY A 383 -0.57 -36.77 -3.13
N ASP A 384 0.17 -36.22 -2.15
CA ASP A 384 0.15 -36.71 -0.76
C ASP A 384 -1.10 -36.24 0.01
N ILE A 385 -2.18 -36.98 -0.21
CA ILE A 385 -3.51 -36.75 0.38
C ILE A 385 -3.49 -36.87 1.91
N GLU A 386 -2.73 -37.81 2.46
CA GLU A 386 -2.78 -38.12 3.88
C GLU A 386 -2.07 -37.03 4.69
N THR A 387 -0.87 -36.61 4.27
CA THR A 387 -0.16 -35.51 4.91
C THR A 387 -0.94 -34.21 4.82
N LEU A 388 -1.59 -33.93 3.67
CA LEU A 388 -2.45 -32.75 3.54
C LEU A 388 -3.61 -32.77 4.55
N ARG A 389 -4.31 -33.90 4.72
CA ARG A 389 -5.39 -34.03 5.73
C ARG A 389 -4.88 -33.79 7.15
N GLN A 390 -3.68 -34.30 7.46
CA GLN A 390 -3.05 -34.07 8.76
C GLN A 390 -2.74 -32.59 9.00
N ARG A 391 -2.20 -31.86 8.01
CA ARG A 391 -1.95 -30.41 8.13
C ARG A 391 -3.24 -29.62 8.32
N ILE A 392 -4.29 -29.95 7.57
CA ILE A 392 -5.61 -29.33 7.71
C ILE A 392 -6.21 -29.56 9.10
N ALA A 393 -5.99 -30.73 9.69
CA ALA A 393 -6.44 -31.05 11.05
C ALA A 393 -5.67 -30.28 12.14
N GLN A 394 -4.42 -29.88 11.87
CA GLN A 394 -3.59 -29.09 12.78
C GLN A 394 -3.95 -27.59 12.76
N ALA A 395 -4.54 -27.11 11.67
CA ALA A 395 -4.97 -25.71 11.54
C ALA A 395 -6.17 -25.40 12.45
N LYS A 396 -5.99 -24.45 13.37
CA LYS A 396 -7.04 -23.99 14.29
C LYS A 396 -7.76 -22.75 13.73
N PRO A 397 -9.11 -22.71 13.77
CA PRO A 397 -9.87 -21.55 13.29
C PRO A 397 -9.58 -20.33 14.16
N GLY A 398 -9.46 -19.16 13.52
CA GLY A 398 -9.30 -17.89 14.23
C GLY A 398 -7.97 -17.73 14.98
N SER A 399 -6.94 -18.47 14.58
CA SER A 399 -5.61 -18.34 15.19
C SER A 399 -5.08 -16.92 14.96
N PRO A 400 -4.78 -16.14 16.02
CA PRO A 400 -4.36 -14.75 15.88
C PRO A 400 -3.01 -14.67 15.15
N GLN A 401 -2.86 -13.68 14.29
CA GLN A 401 -1.58 -13.43 13.64
C GLN A 401 -0.64 -12.71 14.61
N THR A 402 0.53 -13.29 14.84
CA THR A 402 1.59 -12.62 15.61
C THR A 402 2.25 -11.53 14.76
N SER A 403 2.84 -10.55 15.44
CA SER A 403 3.73 -9.58 14.80
C SER A 403 4.88 -10.32 14.11
N ARG A 404 5.33 -9.79 12.97
CA ARG A 404 6.50 -10.24 12.18
C ARG A 404 7.63 -9.22 12.19
N LEU A 405 7.41 -8.00 12.69
CA LEU A 405 8.45 -6.99 12.88
C LEU A 405 9.74 -7.52 13.56
N PRO A 406 9.69 -8.39 14.59
CA PRO A 406 10.91 -8.92 15.23
C PRO A 406 11.87 -9.69 14.32
N TRP A 407 11.41 -10.15 13.15
CA TRP A 407 12.23 -10.86 12.18
C TRP A 407 12.93 -9.93 11.18
N TYR A 408 12.55 -8.66 11.11
CA TYR A 408 13.15 -7.67 10.22
C TYR A 408 14.26 -6.88 10.91
N SER A 409 15.03 -6.13 10.13
CA SER A 409 16.18 -5.37 10.63
C SER A 409 15.79 -4.31 11.68
N THR A 410 16.77 -3.83 12.43
CA THR A 410 16.60 -2.72 13.38
C THR A 410 16.00 -1.49 12.68
N THR A 411 16.44 -1.22 11.45
CA THR A 411 15.95 -0.11 10.62
C THR A 411 14.47 -0.25 10.29
N VAL A 412 14.01 -1.44 9.86
CA VAL A 412 12.60 -1.71 9.57
C VAL A 412 11.74 -1.54 10.82
N ASN A 413 12.21 -2.01 11.97
CA ASN A 413 11.52 -1.82 13.25
C ASN A 413 11.41 -0.33 13.62
N ALA A 414 12.50 0.42 13.51
CA ALA A 414 12.50 1.86 13.77
C ALA A 414 11.58 2.64 12.83
N LEU A 415 11.53 2.28 11.53
CA LEU A 415 10.60 2.85 10.56
C LEU A 415 9.14 2.56 10.91
N ALA A 416 8.83 1.33 11.35
CA ALA A 416 7.50 0.95 11.79
C ALA A 416 7.06 1.72 13.04
N GLU A 417 7.94 1.89 14.02
CA GLU A 417 7.69 2.71 15.20
C GLU A 417 7.49 4.18 14.85
N ALA A 418 8.29 4.72 13.91
CA ALA A 418 8.14 6.08 13.43
C ALA A 418 6.80 6.28 12.73
N ALA A 419 6.39 5.37 11.83
CA ALA A 419 5.08 5.40 11.18
C ALA A 419 3.91 5.34 12.17
N LYS A 420 3.99 4.45 13.18
CA LYS A 420 2.99 4.37 14.27
C LYS A 420 2.94 5.66 15.09
N SER A 421 4.09 6.26 15.37
CA SER A 421 4.20 7.53 16.10
C SER A 421 3.62 8.70 15.29
N ILE A 422 3.85 8.73 13.98
CA ILE A 422 3.20 9.68 13.07
C ILE A 422 1.69 9.51 13.13
N GLU A 423 1.16 8.28 13.01
CA GLU A 423 -0.29 8.04 13.08
C GLU A 423 -0.90 8.57 14.39
N VAL A 424 -0.29 8.27 15.55
CA VAL A 424 -0.73 8.78 16.85
C VAL A 424 -0.63 10.31 16.91
N GLY A 425 0.47 10.87 16.43
CA GLY A 425 0.68 12.31 16.33
C GLY A 425 -0.41 13.00 15.51
N LEU A 426 -0.77 12.42 14.37
CA LEU A 426 -1.79 12.94 13.48
C LEU A 426 -3.20 12.85 14.07
N ARG A 427 -3.54 11.75 14.75
CA ARG A 427 -4.84 11.61 15.43
C ARG A 427 -5.00 12.61 16.58
N THR A 428 -3.92 12.94 17.27
CA THR A 428 -3.93 13.84 18.44
C THR A 428 -3.80 15.32 18.09
N ARG A 429 -2.96 15.66 17.10
CA ARG A 429 -2.59 17.04 16.75
C ARG A 429 -3.28 17.53 15.47
N GLY A 430 -3.70 16.60 14.60
CA GLY A 430 -4.44 16.91 13.37
C GLY A 430 -3.60 17.50 12.24
N ARG A 431 -2.27 17.61 12.37
CA ARG A 431 -1.36 18.13 11.35
C ARG A 431 -0.04 17.36 11.29
N LEU A 432 0.49 17.20 10.09
CA LEU A 432 1.72 16.43 9.84
C LEU A 432 2.96 17.08 10.44
N ASP A 433 3.15 18.38 10.23
CA ASP A 433 4.31 19.12 10.76
C ASP A 433 4.41 18.99 12.28
N GLN A 434 3.27 19.07 12.98
CA GLN A 434 3.21 18.89 14.43
C GLN A 434 3.42 17.44 14.86
N ALA A 435 3.00 16.47 14.06
CA ALA A 435 3.25 15.06 14.33
C ALA A 435 4.74 14.71 14.14
N LEU A 436 5.37 15.21 13.07
CA LEU A 436 6.79 15.05 12.78
C LEU A 436 7.66 15.74 13.85
N ALA A 437 7.30 16.97 14.26
CA ALA A 437 8.00 17.69 15.33
C ALA A 437 7.91 17.00 16.71
N ALA A 438 6.97 16.06 16.88
CA ALA A 438 6.78 15.30 18.11
C ALA A 438 7.50 13.94 18.10
N LEU A 439 8.14 13.56 17.00
CA LEU A 439 8.91 12.32 16.92
C LEU A 439 10.16 12.38 17.81
N SER A 440 10.62 11.21 18.25
CA SER A 440 11.91 11.10 18.91
C SER A 440 13.04 11.50 17.95
N PRO A 441 14.19 12.00 18.44
CA PRO A 441 15.34 12.29 17.59
C PRO A 441 15.78 11.10 16.74
N ASP A 442 15.71 9.88 17.30
CA ASP A 442 16.10 8.65 16.61
C ASP A 442 15.12 8.32 15.47
N HIS A 443 13.81 8.37 15.72
CA HIS A 443 12.80 8.15 14.68
C HIS A 443 12.89 9.19 13.56
N LEU A 444 13.14 10.45 13.91
CA LEU A 444 13.31 11.52 12.93
C LEU A 444 14.56 11.30 12.07
N ALA A 445 15.68 10.90 12.69
CA ALA A 445 16.91 10.59 11.97
C ALA A 445 16.73 9.40 11.02
N THR A 446 16.10 8.31 11.49
CA THR A 446 15.80 7.15 10.65
C THR A 446 14.90 7.51 9.47
N LEU A 447 13.84 8.30 9.69
CA LEU A 447 12.98 8.75 8.58
C LEU A 447 13.75 9.61 7.58
N ALA A 448 14.53 10.59 8.06
CA ALA A 448 15.25 11.51 7.21
C ALA A 448 16.33 10.84 6.33
N SER A 449 16.88 9.70 6.76
CA SER A 449 17.87 8.94 5.98
C SER A 449 17.25 7.97 4.97
N HIS A 450 15.94 7.69 5.06
CA HIS A 450 15.30 6.63 4.28
C HIS A 450 14.11 7.09 3.44
N VAL A 451 13.49 8.22 3.80
CA VAL A 451 12.32 8.77 3.14
C VAL A 451 12.64 10.18 2.67
N ASP A 452 12.19 10.54 1.47
CA ASP A 452 12.21 11.94 1.03
C ASP A 452 11.32 12.77 1.96
N PHE A 453 11.96 13.51 2.87
CA PHE A 453 11.29 14.28 3.91
C PHE A 453 10.51 15.46 3.32
N GLU A 454 10.98 16.07 2.22
CA GLU A 454 10.24 17.13 1.53
C GLU A 454 8.96 16.56 0.91
N ALA A 455 9.05 15.38 0.28
CA ALA A 455 7.88 14.69 -0.25
C ALA A 455 6.92 14.25 0.86
N LEU A 456 7.44 13.82 2.02
CA LEU A 456 6.64 13.44 3.18
C LEU A 456 5.86 14.64 3.75
N GLU A 457 6.53 15.76 4.01
CA GLU A 457 5.89 16.99 4.54
C GLU A 457 4.84 17.56 3.59
N ALA A 458 5.08 17.46 2.28
CA ALA A 458 4.14 17.89 1.25
C ALA A 458 2.96 16.93 1.05
N HIS A 459 2.95 15.75 1.70
CA HIS A 459 1.99 14.71 1.42
C HIS A 459 0.61 14.95 2.06
N ARG A 460 -0.44 14.96 1.24
CA ARG A 460 -1.81 15.33 1.62
C ARG A 460 -2.52 14.37 2.59
N PHE A 461 -2.12 13.10 2.60
CA PHE A 461 -2.73 12.05 3.42
C PHE A 461 -2.09 11.91 4.81
N GLY A 462 -1.14 12.79 5.14
CA GLY A 462 -0.64 12.99 6.50
C GLY A 462 -1.48 14.00 7.28
N GLY A 463 -2.73 14.22 6.91
CA GLY A 463 -3.52 15.34 7.41
C GLY A 463 -3.23 16.64 6.64
N PRO A 464 -3.97 17.71 6.95
CA PRO A 464 -3.86 18.95 6.20
C PRO A 464 -2.49 19.60 6.40
N SER A 465 -1.73 19.76 5.30
CA SER A 465 -0.46 20.52 5.26
C SER A 465 -0.67 21.99 5.59
N THR A 466 -1.89 22.48 5.36
CA THR A 466 -2.32 23.86 5.59
C THR A 466 -3.31 23.85 6.77
N PRO A 467 -3.17 24.73 7.78
CA PRO A 467 -4.14 24.88 8.86
C PRO A 467 -5.60 24.86 8.38
N ARG A 468 -6.55 24.28 9.15
CA ARG A 468 -7.97 24.18 8.74
C ARG A 468 -8.59 25.52 8.33
N ASN A 469 -8.17 26.61 8.96
CA ASN A 469 -8.56 27.99 8.67
C ASN A 469 -7.98 28.55 7.37
N HIS A 470 -7.08 27.83 6.70
CA HIS A 470 -6.45 28.23 5.43
C HIS A 470 -7.07 27.51 4.23
N TYR A 471 -7.95 26.53 4.43
CA TYR A 471 -8.83 26.12 3.34
C TYR A 471 -9.85 27.21 3.11
N ALA A 472 -10.06 27.59 1.85
CA ALA A 472 -11.21 28.42 1.51
C ALA A 472 -12.48 27.72 2.02
N PRO A 473 -13.38 28.44 2.70
CA PRO A 473 -14.65 27.88 3.16
C PRO A 473 -15.45 27.34 1.97
N ARG A 474 -16.39 26.42 2.19
CA ARG A 474 -17.29 25.97 1.11
C ARG A 474 -18.41 26.99 0.92
N PRO A 475 -18.87 27.25 -0.32
CA PRO A 475 -20.10 27.98 -0.55
C PRO A 475 -21.24 27.28 0.19
N THR A 476 -21.86 27.95 1.15
CA THR A 476 -22.77 27.32 2.11
C THR A 476 -24.22 27.69 1.82
N PRO A 477 -25.16 26.73 1.68
CA PRO A 477 -26.56 27.02 1.51
C PRO A 477 -27.09 27.73 2.75
N ASP A 478 -27.84 28.79 2.56
CA ASP A 478 -28.57 29.46 3.63
C ASP A 478 -29.85 28.68 3.93
N LEU A 479 -29.79 27.81 4.93
CA LEU A 479 -30.92 26.99 5.37
C LEU A 479 -31.74 27.67 6.46
N ASP A 480 -31.27 28.78 7.03
CA ASP A 480 -31.94 29.48 8.15
C ASP A 480 -33.43 29.77 7.86
N PRO A 481 -33.84 30.24 6.65
CA PRO A 481 -35.25 30.46 6.34
C PRO A 481 -36.09 29.17 6.36
N LEU A 482 -35.49 28.05 5.95
CA LEU A 482 -36.15 26.74 5.89
C LEU A 482 -36.21 26.09 7.28
N LEU A 483 -35.17 26.27 8.09
CA LEU A 483 -35.11 25.79 9.46
C LEU A 483 -36.01 26.62 10.39
N GLY A 484 -36.20 27.91 10.09
CA GLY A 484 -36.90 28.85 10.97
C GLY A 484 -36.10 29.22 12.22
N LEU A 485 -34.78 29.11 12.15
CA LEU A 485 -33.83 29.49 13.20
C LEU A 485 -32.50 29.90 12.56
N SER A 486 -31.61 30.47 13.35
CA SER A 486 -30.22 30.71 12.91
C SER A 486 -29.33 29.54 13.29
N ALA A 487 -28.85 28.81 12.28
CA ALA A 487 -27.96 27.68 12.47
C ALA A 487 -26.49 28.12 12.52
N ILE A 488 -25.64 27.26 13.10
CA ILE A 488 -24.18 27.40 13.06
C ILE A 488 -23.67 26.60 11.87
N TYR A 489 -23.00 27.27 10.95
CA TYR A 489 -22.43 26.64 9.75
C TYR A 489 -20.94 26.43 9.96
N SER A 490 -20.46 25.22 9.73
CA SER A 490 -19.06 24.87 9.95
C SER A 490 -18.37 24.45 8.65
N ASP A 491 -17.16 24.97 8.45
CA ASP A 491 -16.25 24.55 7.37
C ASP A 491 -15.45 23.28 7.71
N LEU A 492 -15.86 22.54 8.75
CA LEU A 492 -15.21 21.29 9.12
C LEU A 492 -15.35 20.25 7.98
N ARG A 493 -14.23 19.96 7.31
CA ARG A 493 -14.13 18.97 6.23
C ARG A 493 -13.91 17.58 6.79
N LEU A 494 -14.98 16.90 7.21
CA LEU A 494 -14.93 15.55 7.80
C LEU A 494 -14.17 14.56 6.90
N GLU A 495 -14.29 14.70 5.60
CA GLU A 495 -13.68 13.82 4.60
C GLU A 495 -12.15 13.93 4.51
N ASN A 496 -11.55 14.97 5.10
CA ASN A 496 -10.11 15.17 5.13
C ASN A 496 -9.51 14.85 6.51
N LEU A 497 -10.26 14.14 7.37
CA LEU A 497 -9.85 13.84 8.73
C LEU A 497 -9.57 12.35 8.92
N LEU A 498 -8.52 12.09 9.71
CA LEU A 498 -8.20 10.77 10.23
C LEU A 498 -9.22 10.29 11.25
N ASP A 499 -9.67 11.19 12.11
CA ASP A 499 -10.71 10.92 13.11
C ASP A 499 -11.88 11.91 12.96
N PRO A 500 -12.78 11.65 12.00
CA PRO A 500 -13.92 12.53 11.78
C PRO A 500 -14.94 12.46 12.93
N VAL A 501 -14.98 11.36 13.69
CA VAL A 501 -15.87 11.20 14.84
C VAL A 501 -15.46 12.11 15.98
N ALA A 502 -14.19 12.12 16.37
CA ALA A 502 -13.68 12.99 17.42
C ALA A 502 -13.85 14.47 17.06
N ALA A 503 -13.58 14.83 15.80
CA ALA A 503 -13.76 16.19 15.32
C ALA A 503 -15.22 16.64 15.35
N LEU A 504 -16.16 15.79 14.89
CA LEU A 504 -17.58 16.12 14.93
C LEU A 504 -18.09 16.22 16.37
N ARG A 505 -17.67 15.32 17.25
CA ARG A 505 -18.00 15.35 18.68
C ARG A 505 -17.53 16.64 19.35
N ALA A 506 -16.30 17.08 19.05
CA ALA A 506 -15.75 18.31 19.60
C ALA A 506 -16.56 19.54 19.14
N LEU A 507 -16.91 19.60 17.85
CA LEU A 507 -17.73 20.67 17.29
C LEU A 507 -19.14 20.69 17.89
N ALA A 508 -19.78 19.52 18.00
CA ALA A 508 -21.10 19.37 18.61
C ALA A 508 -21.12 19.82 20.07
N LYS A 509 -20.06 19.50 20.84
CA LYS A 509 -19.91 19.94 22.22
C LYS A 509 -19.72 21.45 22.34
N GLN A 510 -18.95 22.06 21.42
CA GLN A 510 -18.70 23.50 21.41
C GLN A 510 -19.99 24.32 21.17
N HIS A 511 -20.91 23.78 20.37
CA HIS A 511 -22.17 24.43 20.00
C HIS A 511 -23.38 23.65 20.51
N ALA A 512 -23.31 23.21 21.78
CA ALA A 512 -24.43 22.55 22.43
C ALA A 512 -25.71 23.41 22.31
N GLU A 513 -26.86 22.76 22.11
CA GLU A 513 -28.19 23.38 21.96
C GLU A 513 -28.41 24.21 20.67
N LYS A 514 -27.45 24.24 19.74
CA LYS A 514 -27.61 24.87 18.42
C LYS A 514 -27.77 23.83 17.33
N VAL A 515 -28.46 24.20 16.25
CA VAL A 515 -28.46 23.42 15.02
C VAL A 515 -27.16 23.71 14.27
N LEU A 516 -26.42 22.65 13.94
CA LEU A 516 -25.18 22.71 13.17
C LEU A 516 -25.45 22.27 11.73
N VAL A 517 -24.86 22.97 10.77
CA VAL A 517 -24.89 22.62 9.36
C VAL A 517 -23.46 22.41 8.86
N LEU A 518 -23.20 21.24 8.29
CA LEU A 518 -21.93 20.90 7.66
C LEU A 518 -22.15 20.46 6.22
N GLN A 519 -21.15 20.66 5.37
CA GLN A 519 -21.15 20.12 4.02
C GLN A 519 -20.19 18.95 3.87
N VAL A 520 -20.70 17.87 3.30
CA VAL A 520 -19.91 16.71 2.87
C VAL A 520 -19.98 16.63 1.34
N PRO A 521 -18.84 16.47 0.66
CA PRO A 521 -18.85 16.31 -0.79
C PRO A 521 -19.62 15.05 -1.18
N PRO A 522 -20.11 14.98 -2.41
CA PRO A 522 -20.79 13.79 -2.86
C PRO A 522 -19.94 12.53 -2.67
N PRO A 523 -20.55 11.42 -2.23
CA PRO A 523 -19.90 10.12 -2.30
C PRO A 523 -19.65 9.79 -3.79
N GLY A 524 -18.40 9.88 -4.25
CA GLY A 524 -18.06 9.77 -5.67
C GLY A 524 -16.69 9.17 -5.94
N ASP A 525 -16.70 8.08 -6.72
CA ASP A 525 -15.67 7.28 -7.45
C ASP A 525 -14.20 7.23 -6.99
N GLY A 526 -13.83 7.80 -5.84
CA GLY A 526 -12.45 7.82 -5.37
C GLY A 526 -11.52 8.72 -6.19
N THR A 527 -12.06 9.62 -7.01
CA THR A 527 -11.25 10.63 -7.74
C THR A 527 -10.98 11.89 -6.93
N HIS A 528 -11.69 12.07 -5.81
CA HIS A 528 -11.38 13.12 -4.85
C HIS A 528 -10.17 12.71 -3.99
N ASP A 529 -9.21 13.62 -3.85
CA ASP A 529 -8.08 13.54 -2.94
C ASP A 529 -8.51 13.73 -1.46
N THR A 530 -9.54 12.99 -1.04
CA THR A 530 -10.07 12.98 0.33
C THR A 530 -9.62 11.71 1.04
N ILE A 531 -9.48 11.79 2.36
CA ILE A 531 -9.16 10.63 3.21
C ILE A 531 -10.38 9.71 3.31
N GLN A 532 -11.58 10.27 3.47
CA GLN A 532 -12.83 9.54 3.63
C GLN A 532 -13.72 9.72 2.40
N ASN A 533 -14.45 8.66 2.07
CA ASN A 533 -15.59 8.71 1.16
C ASN A 533 -16.80 8.17 1.92
N PHE A 534 -17.68 9.06 2.37
CA PHE A 534 -18.82 8.67 3.18
C PHE A 534 -20.04 8.41 2.31
N ASP A 535 -20.60 7.20 2.39
CA ASP A 535 -21.97 6.95 1.96
C ASP A 535 -22.98 7.34 3.06
N LEU A 536 -24.27 7.34 2.72
CA LEU A 536 -25.33 7.74 3.66
C LEU A 536 -25.36 6.89 4.95
N PRO A 537 -25.25 5.53 4.89
CA PRO A 537 -25.14 4.71 6.09
C PRO A 537 -23.95 5.08 6.97
N THR A 538 -22.78 5.30 6.37
CA THR A 538 -21.55 5.65 7.09
C THR A 538 -21.67 7.01 7.77
N LEU A 539 -22.33 7.99 7.14
CA LEU A 539 -22.63 9.30 7.75
C LEU A 539 -23.55 9.17 8.98
N GLY A 540 -24.58 8.32 8.89
CA GLY A 540 -25.47 8.02 10.01
C GLY A 540 -24.71 7.39 11.18
N ALA A 541 -23.86 6.40 10.90
CA ALA A 541 -23.02 5.76 11.90
C ALA A 541 -22.03 6.75 12.56
N LEU A 542 -21.38 7.58 11.74
CA LEU A 542 -20.46 8.62 12.19
C LEU A 542 -21.15 9.61 13.14
N ALA A 543 -22.33 10.12 12.79
CA ALA A 543 -23.07 11.06 13.63
C ALA A 543 -23.49 10.41 14.96
N LYS A 544 -23.96 9.15 14.92
CA LYS A 544 -24.29 8.39 16.13
C LYS A 544 -23.09 8.22 17.05
N LEU A 545 -21.93 7.83 16.53
CA LEU A 545 -20.69 7.70 17.29
C LEU A 545 -20.19 9.04 17.86
N ALA A 546 -20.45 10.14 17.15
CA ALA A 546 -20.13 11.49 17.61
C ALA A 546 -21.10 12.00 18.69
N GLY A 547 -22.21 11.29 18.97
CA GLY A 547 -23.25 11.72 19.92
C GLY A 547 -24.29 12.66 19.31
N CYS A 548 -24.35 12.75 17.99
CA CYS A 548 -25.30 13.58 17.25
C CYS A 548 -26.46 12.72 16.73
N ALA A 549 -27.36 12.29 17.60
CA ALA A 549 -28.47 11.39 17.25
C ALA A 549 -29.50 12.05 16.32
N ASP A 550 -29.72 13.36 16.46
CA ASP A 550 -30.63 14.15 15.62
C ASP A 550 -29.93 14.59 14.33
N LEU A 551 -29.59 13.64 13.45
CA LEU A 551 -29.04 13.92 12.13
C LEU A 551 -30.16 13.95 11.08
N LYS A 552 -30.17 15.01 10.26
CA LYS A 552 -30.88 15.07 8.98
C LYS A 552 -29.88 15.31 7.86
N ILE A 553 -30.10 14.65 6.72
CA ILE A 553 -29.25 14.79 5.54
C ILE A 553 -30.13 15.32 4.41
N ALA A 554 -29.70 16.40 3.76
CA ALA A 554 -30.34 16.93 2.56
C ALA A 554 -29.38 16.90 1.38
N GLY A 555 -29.85 16.44 0.22
CA GLY A 555 -29.11 16.48 -1.03
C GLY A 555 -29.15 17.87 -1.65
N GLN A 556 -28.10 18.23 -2.38
CA GLN A 556 -27.98 19.49 -3.10
C GLN A 556 -27.52 19.23 -4.54
N GLU A 557 -28.27 19.77 -5.50
CA GLU A 557 -27.94 19.70 -6.92
C GLU A 557 -28.41 20.97 -7.65
N ASN A 558 -27.54 21.58 -8.46
CA ASN A 558 -27.87 22.76 -9.29
C ASN A 558 -28.59 23.90 -8.53
N GLY A 559 -28.17 24.20 -7.29
CA GLY A 559 -28.77 25.26 -6.48
C GLY A 559 -30.15 24.93 -5.90
N ARG A 560 -30.55 23.65 -5.90
CA ARG A 560 -31.83 23.14 -5.39
C ARG A 560 -31.57 22.08 -4.31
N LEU A 561 -32.47 21.98 -3.33
CA LEU A 561 -32.50 20.82 -2.44
C LEU A 561 -33.15 19.66 -3.18
N CYS A 562 -32.65 18.46 -2.94
CA CYS A 562 -33.19 17.21 -3.41
C CYS A 562 -33.09 16.15 -2.32
N GLU A 563 -33.70 14.99 -2.57
CA GLU A 563 -33.48 13.82 -1.74
C GLU A 563 -31.99 13.45 -1.74
N PRO A 564 -31.43 13.04 -0.59
CA PRO A 564 -30.02 12.66 -0.52
C PRO A 564 -29.81 11.36 -1.29
N GLU A 565 -29.10 11.45 -2.42
CA GLU A 565 -28.72 10.30 -3.25
C GLU A 565 -27.20 10.18 -3.38
N GLN A 566 -26.74 8.98 -3.75
CA GLN A 566 -25.34 8.72 -4.07
C GLN A 566 -24.88 9.66 -5.21
N GLY A 567 -23.91 10.51 -4.92
CA GLY A 567 -23.37 11.48 -5.87
C GLY A 567 -24.00 12.89 -5.81
N THR A 568 -24.85 13.19 -4.83
CA THR A 568 -25.29 14.57 -4.54
C THR A 568 -24.42 15.20 -3.46
N GLN A 569 -24.19 16.52 -3.51
CA GLN A 569 -23.54 17.24 -2.40
C GLN A 569 -24.46 17.16 -1.17
N LEU A 570 -23.92 16.83 0.00
CA LEU A 570 -24.73 16.58 1.19
C LEU A 570 -24.61 17.71 2.20
N ALA A 571 -25.74 18.23 2.66
CA ALA A 571 -25.83 19.04 3.88
C ALA A 571 -26.22 18.15 5.05
N LEU A 572 -25.34 18.08 6.06
CA LEU A 572 -25.63 17.45 7.35
C LEU A 572 -26.19 18.51 8.29
N ILE A 573 -27.40 18.29 8.79
CA ILE A 573 -28.09 19.17 9.72
C ILE A 573 -28.19 18.40 11.04
N LEU A 574 -27.50 18.88 12.07
CA LEU A 574 -27.36 18.20 13.35
C LEU A 574 -28.02 19.01 14.46
N GLY A 575 -28.85 18.35 15.27
CA GLY A 575 -29.54 18.94 16.40
C GLY A 575 -31.06 19.01 16.20
N SER A 576 -31.78 19.29 17.28
CA SER A 576 -33.24 19.26 17.28
C SER A 576 -33.83 20.41 16.47
N LEU A 577 -34.70 20.07 15.51
CA LEU A 577 -35.32 21.03 14.60
C LEU A 577 -36.68 21.53 15.11
N PRO A 578 -37.07 22.80 14.84
CA PRO A 578 -38.41 23.29 15.09
C PRO A 578 -39.48 22.51 14.31
N VAL A 579 -40.70 22.48 14.86
CA VAL A 579 -41.85 21.86 14.19
C VAL A 579 -42.04 22.45 12.79
N GLY A 580 -42.20 21.60 11.77
CA GLY A 580 -42.39 22.00 10.39
C GLY A 580 -41.12 22.44 9.64
N ALA A 581 -39.93 22.40 10.25
CA ALA A 581 -38.67 22.59 9.53
C ALA A 581 -38.41 21.48 8.51
N GLU A 582 -38.69 20.22 8.86
CA GLU A 582 -38.47 19.08 7.97
C GLU A 582 -39.34 19.14 6.71
N ASP A 583 -40.62 19.48 6.85
CA ASP A 583 -41.55 19.63 5.71
C ASP A 583 -41.17 20.82 4.81
N ARG A 584 -40.59 21.89 5.38
CA ARG A 584 -40.07 23.02 4.59
C ARG A 584 -38.82 22.63 3.82
N LEU A 585 -37.91 21.87 4.43
CA LEU A 585 -36.70 21.37 3.76
C LEU A 585 -37.05 20.44 2.58
N SER A 586 -38.00 19.53 2.75
CA SER A 586 -38.39 18.58 1.69
C SER A 586 -39.12 19.23 0.50
N ARG A 587 -39.83 20.34 0.73
CA ARG A 587 -40.56 21.07 -0.32
C ARG A 587 -39.73 22.15 -1.02
N ALA A 588 -38.59 22.51 -0.47
CA ALA A 588 -37.78 23.61 -0.99
C ALA A 588 -37.11 23.23 -2.31
N SER A 589 -37.48 23.91 -3.40
CA SER A 589 -36.92 23.64 -4.72
C SER A 589 -35.77 24.57 -5.13
N ALA A 590 -35.41 25.55 -4.31
CA ALA A 590 -34.34 26.51 -4.60
C ALA A 590 -33.69 26.96 -3.30
N ILE A 591 -32.38 27.15 -3.32
CA ILE A 591 -31.60 27.55 -2.15
C ILE A 591 -30.83 28.83 -2.48
N ARG A 592 -30.81 29.76 -1.53
CA ARG A 592 -29.87 30.88 -1.55
C ARG A 592 -28.59 30.43 -0.89
N TYR A 593 -27.46 30.96 -1.33
CA TYR A 593 -26.18 30.75 -0.64
C TYR A 593 -25.91 31.94 0.28
N ARG A 594 -25.25 31.66 1.39
CA ARG A 594 -24.71 32.71 2.26
C ARG A 594 -23.60 33.45 1.53
N GLU A 595 -23.35 34.69 1.93
CA GLU A 595 -22.22 35.45 1.44
C GLU A 595 -20.92 34.65 1.68
N TRP A 596 -20.18 34.39 0.60
CA TRP A 596 -19.04 33.47 0.64
C TRP A 596 -17.72 34.24 0.64
N ARG A 597 -17.18 34.55 1.82
CA ARG A 597 -15.92 35.30 1.95
C ARG A 597 -14.73 34.36 2.12
N ILE A 598 -13.67 34.55 1.35
CA ILE A 598 -12.38 33.89 1.59
C ILE A 598 -11.56 34.79 2.53
N PRO A 599 -11.20 34.31 3.73
CA PRO A 599 -10.36 35.07 4.65
C PRO A 599 -8.99 35.36 4.02
N ALA A 600 -8.40 36.52 4.32
CA ALA A 600 -7.09 36.91 3.79
C ALA A 600 -6.01 35.88 4.16
N GLU A 601 -6.15 35.24 5.32
CA GLU A 601 -5.29 34.18 5.85
C GLU A 601 -5.26 32.93 4.96
N ALA A 602 -6.32 32.66 4.19
CA ALA A 602 -6.32 31.60 3.17
C ALA A 602 -5.46 31.97 1.94
N LEU A 603 -5.02 33.24 1.84
CA LEU A 603 -4.17 33.79 0.79
C LEU A 603 -2.77 34.19 1.31
N GLU A 604 -2.64 34.49 2.61
CA GLU A 604 -1.56 35.33 3.12
C GLU A 604 -0.20 34.64 3.32
N THR A 605 -0.10 33.32 3.50
CA THR A 605 1.14 32.50 3.34
C THR A 605 1.05 31.20 4.16
N VAL A 606 1.53 30.10 3.59
CA VAL A 606 2.23 29.05 4.35
C VAL A 606 3.37 28.57 3.48
N SER A 607 4.48 28.19 4.11
CA SER A 607 5.61 27.37 3.62
C SER A 607 5.25 26.09 2.81
N GLY A 608 4.00 25.91 2.36
CA GLY A 608 3.67 25.01 1.26
C GLY A 608 4.16 25.60 -0.07
N LYS A 609 4.52 24.73 -1.03
CA LYS A 609 5.15 25.10 -2.31
C LYS A 609 4.50 26.34 -2.95
N ARG A 610 5.16 27.51 -2.81
CA ARG A 610 5.11 28.56 -3.84
C ARG A 610 5.51 27.86 -5.13
N THR A 611 4.54 27.51 -5.96
CA THR A 611 4.86 27.15 -7.33
C THR A 611 5.45 28.40 -8.00
N ARG A 612 6.23 28.25 -9.06
CA ARG A 612 6.65 29.40 -9.88
C ARG A 612 5.45 30.20 -10.45
N ASN A 613 4.21 29.73 -10.25
CA ASN A 613 3.02 30.13 -10.99
C ASN A 613 1.85 30.64 -10.12
N GLY A 614 1.99 30.93 -8.81
CA GLY A 614 0.93 31.61 -8.01
C GLY A 614 0.41 30.88 -6.75
N ILE A 615 -0.70 31.40 -6.18
CA ILE A 615 -1.41 30.91 -4.97
C ILE A 615 -2.58 30.02 -5.38
N GLU A 616 -2.55 28.74 -5.00
CA GLU A 616 -3.62 27.77 -5.29
C GLU A 616 -4.75 27.82 -4.26
N ILE A 617 -6.00 27.98 -4.72
CA ILE A 617 -7.20 27.98 -3.88
C ILE A 617 -8.11 26.82 -4.33
N SER A 618 -8.20 25.78 -3.51
CA SER A 618 -9.08 24.63 -3.77
C SER A 618 -10.47 24.84 -3.14
N THR A 619 -11.51 24.71 -3.96
CA THR A 619 -12.90 24.96 -3.52
C THR A 619 -13.84 23.76 -3.64
N ALA A 620 -13.48 22.72 -4.40
CA ALA A 620 -14.14 21.41 -4.46
C ALA A 620 -15.68 21.46 -4.42
N SER A 621 -16.32 22.37 -5.17
CA SER A 621 -17.78 22.58 -5.19
C SER A 621 -18.36 22.49 -6.60
N ILE A 622 -19.60 21.99 -6.70
CA ILE A 622 -20.29 21.57 -7.96
C ILE A 622 -21.50 22.47 -8.32
N HIS A 623 -21.62 23.66 -7.75
CA HIS A 623 -22.78 24.53 -7.95
C HIS A 623 -22.51 25.69 -8.93
N GLU A 624 -23.57 26.32 -9.46
CA GLU A 624 -23.47 27.63 -10.09
C GLU A 624 -23.01 28.62 -9.02
N LEU A 625 -21.72 28.95 -9.00
CA LEU A 625 -21.13 29.75 -7.94
C LEU A 625 -21.34 31.24 -8.23
N TYR A 626 -22.11 31.90 -7.35
CA TYR A 626 -21.74 33.22 -6.87
C TYR A 626 -20.44 33.01 -6.09
N GLY A 627 -19.35 33.45 -6.69
CA GLY A 627 -18.01 33.12 -6.28
C GLY A 627 -17.58 33.90 -5.05
N PRO A 628 -16.36 33.61 -4.59
CA PRO A 628 -15.90 34.10 -3.30
C PRO A 628 -15.67 35.61 -3.35
N PHE A 629 -15.90 36.26 -2.22
CA PHE A 629 -15.40 37.58 -1.92
C PHE A 629 -13.96 37.45 -1.43
N ILE A 630 -13.01 37.94 -2.22
CA ILE A 630 -11.57 37.81 -2.03
C ILE A 630 -10.96 39.19 -1.73
N PRO A 631 -10.32 39.39 -0.57
CA PRO A 631 -9.48 40.55 -0.33
C PRO A 631 -8.14 40.35 -1.09
N LEU A 632 -7.80 41.25 -2.01
CA LEU A 632 -6.56 41.16 -2.78
C LEU A 632 -5.62 42.33 -2.50
N PRO A 633 -4.30 42.08 -2.30
CA PRO A 633 -3.30 43.13 -2.29
C PRO A 633 -3.32 43.93 -3.61
N PRO A 634 -3.01 45.24 -3.57
CA PRO A 634 -2.92 46.03 -4.79
C PRO A 634 -1.86 45.48 -5.74
N GLY A 635 -2.19 45.42 -7.04
CA GLY A 635 -1.29 44.88 -8.08
C GLY A 635 -2.02 44.26 -9.25
N ASP A 636 -1.27 43.81 -10.25
CA ASP A 636 -1.82 43.08 -11.39
C ASP A 636 -1.92 41.59 -11.03
N TRP A 637 -3.08 40.99 -11.29
CA TRP A 637 -3.43 39.62 -10.94
C TRP A 637 -3.96 38.86 -12.14
N VAL A 638 -3.77 37.55 -12.11
CA VAL A 638 -4.24 36.64 -13.15
C VAL A 638 -5.01 35.50 -12.47
N LEU A 639 -6.29 35.33 -12.82
CA LEU A 639 -7.04 34.11 -12.44
C LEU A 639 -6.80 33.01 -13.46
N HIS A 640 -6.40 31.86 -12.94
CA HIS A 640 -6.43 30.58 -13.63
C HIS A 640 -7.52 29.66 -13.04
N TRP A 641 -8.16 28.85 -13.87
CA TRP A 641 -9.17 27.86 -13.43
C TRP A 641 -8.94 26.49 -14.06
N ARG A 642 -9.35 25.42 -13.35
CA ARG A 642 -9.33 24.04 -13.86
C ARG A 642 -10.66 23.33 -13.61
N ILE A 643 -11.18 22.69 -14.65
CA ILE A 643 -12.44 21.93 -14.62
C ILE A 643 -12.17 20.44 -14.86
N ARG A 644 -12.78 19.56 -14.04
CA ARG A 644 -12.68 18.09 -14.16
C ARG A 644 -14.06 17.43 -14.23
N PRO A 645 -14.36 16.58 -15.25
CA PRO A 645 -15.67 15.94 -15.35
C PRO A 645 -15.89 14.89 -14.25
N TYR A 646 -17.16 14.74 -13.84
CA TYR A 646 -17.57 14.15 -12.56
C TYR A 646 -17.76 12.61 -12.52
N ARG A 647 -17.64 11.85 -13.63
CA ARG A 647 -17.83 10.37 -13.59
C ARG A 647 -16.97 9.59 -14.58
N MET A 648 -16.31 8.52 -14.15
CA MET A 648 -15.63 7.56 -15.06
C MET A 648 -16.58 6.72 -15.93
N SER A 649 -17.81 6.42 -15.48
CA SER A 649 -18.85 5.82 -16.34
C SER A 649 -19.32 6.75 -17.46
N SER A 650 -19.01 8.05 -17.34
CA SER A 650 -19.14 9.01 -18.41
C SER A 650 -17.93 9.04 -19.34
N PHE A 651 -16.86 8.27 -19.15
CA PHE A 651 -15.68 8.34 -20.03
C PHE A 651 -15.98 7.89 -21.46
N LEU A 652 -16.79 6.85 -21.67
CA LEU A 652 -17.23 6.44 -23.01
C LEU A 652 -18.26 7.41 -23.60
N ALA A 653 -19.15 7.98 -22.77
CA ALA A 653 -20.07 9.04 -23.19
C ALA A 653 -19.35 10.37 -23.47
N PHE A 654 -18.27 10.66 -22.74
CA PHE A 654 -17.38 11.80 -22.85
C PHE A 654 -16.50 11.63 -24.07
N ILE A 655 -15.91 10.46 -24.32
CA ILE A 655 -15.19 10.14 -25.56
C ILE A 655 -16.15 10.26 -26.75
N ARG A 656 -17.36 9.69 -26.67
CA ARG A 656 -18.38 9.79 -27.73
C ARG A 656 -18.78 11.24 -27.98
N ASP A 657 -19.11 12.00 -26.94
CA ASP A 657 -19.57 13.39 -27.05
C ASP A 657 -18.43 14.38 -27.36
N THR A 658 -17.19 14.10 -26.96
CA THR A 658 -16.01 14.97 -27.14
C THR A 658 -15.29 14.70 -28.46
N LEU A 659 -15.30 13.45 -28.96
CA LEU A 659 -14.76 13.11 -30.28
C LEU A 659 -15.77 13.35 -31.40
N SER A 660 -17.08 13.24 -31.14
CA SER A 660 -18.13 13.45 -32.16
C SER A 660 -18.70 14.87 -32.20
N ILE A 661 -18.53 15.68 -31.15
CA ILE A 661 -18.92 17.09 -31.11
C ILE A 661 -17.70 17.89 -30.67
N ARG A 662 -17.22 18.82 -31.50
CA ARG A 662 -16.07 19.67 -31.18
C ARG A 662 -16.22 20.26 -29.76
N PRO A 663 -15.30 19.99 -28.81
CA PRO A 663 -15.41 20.38 -27.40
C PRO A 663 -15.59 21.89 -27.19
N HIS A 664 -15.18 22.69 -28.16
CA HIS A 664 -15.22 24.15 -28.15
C HIS A 664 -16.63 24.78 -28.05
N ARG A 665 -17.72 24.06 -28.39
CA ARG A 665 -19.09 24.64 -28.41
C ARG A 665 -19.91 24.46 -27.14
N ARG A 666 -19.56 23.52 -26.23
CA ARG A 666 -20.39 23.27 -25.02
C ARG A 666 -20.05 24.20 -23.84
N TYR A 667 -18.87 24.81 -23.84
CA TYR A 667 -18.38 25.67 -22.77
C TYR A 667 -17.97 27.08 -23.25
N SER A 668 -18.19 27.40 -24.53
CA SER A 668 -17.98 28.74 -25.08
C SER A 668 -18.82 29.82 -24.41
N ASP A 669 -19.86 29.39 -23.72
CA ASP A 669 -20.87 30.28 -23.14
C ASP A 669 -20.62 30.52 -21.65
N LEU A 670 -19.59 29.93 -21.03
CA LEU A 670 -19.31 30.21 -19.61
C LEU A 670 -18.87 31.67 -19.44
N ASN A 671 -19.65 32.45 -18.69
CA ASN A 671 -19.31 33.81 -18.30
C ASN A 671 -18.62 33.80 -16.93
N ILE A 672 -17.51 34.51 -16.81
CA ILE A 672 -16.85 34.78 -15.52
C ILE A 672 -16.82 36.29 -15.34
N GLU A 673 -17.39 36.76 -14.25
CA GLU A 673 -17.42 38.17 -13.87
C GLU A 673 -16.62 38.38 -12.59
N TRP A 674 -16.04 39.57 -12.46
CA TRP A 674 -15.34 40.01 -11.26
C TRP A 674 -15.90 41.35 -10.87
N VAL A 675 -16.37 41.45 -9.63
CA VAL A 675 -17.04 42.64 -9.11
C VAL A 675 -16.23 43.19 -7.95
N GLU A 676 -15.77 44.43 -8.10
CA GLU A 676 -15.09 45.16 -7.03
C GLU A 676 -16.16 45.81 -6.12
N HIS A 677 -16.10 45.54 -4.81
CA HIS A 677 -17.11 46.02 -3.85
C HIS A 677 -16.72 47.33 -3.13
N ALA A 678 -15.69 48.04 -3.61
CA ALA A 678 -15.33 49.37 -3.09
C ALA A 678 -16.04 50.47 -3.90
N GLN A 679 -16.93 51.25 -3.26
CA GLN A 679 -17.62 52.43 -3.84
C GLN A 679 -18.23 52.20 -5.25
N ASP A 680 -18.96 51.10 -5.47
CA ASP A 680 -19.78 50.82 -6.67
C ASP A 680 -19.12 51.17 -8.04
N ALA A 681 -17.87 50.75 -8.26
CA ALA A 681 -17.14 50.99 -9.52
C ALA A 681 -17.00 49.73 -10.41
N ASP A 682 -16.91 49.98 -11.73
CA ASP A 682 -17.20 49.10 -12.88
C ASP A 682 -16.79 47.62 -12.87
N HIS A 683 -17.61 46.84 -13.58
CA HIS A 683 -17.55 45.40 -13.81
C HIS A 683 -16.55 45.05 -14.93
N ALA A 684 -15.69 44.06 -14.71
CA ALA A 684 -14.97 43.40 -15.80
C ALA A 684 -15.64 42.04 -16.09
N THR A 685 -16.53 42.01 -17.09
CA THR A 685 -17.14 40.77 -17.59
C THR A 685 -16.27 40.21 -18.71
N ALA A 686 -15.73 39.00 -18.53
CA ALA A 686 -14.98 38.31 -19.56
C ALA A 686 -15.73 37.05 -20.01
N GLN A 687 -15.81 36.83 -21.33
CA GLN A 687 -16.25 35.58 -21.92
C GLN A 687 -15.02 34.76 -22.34
N PRO A 688 -14.52 33.83 -21.52
CA PRO A 688 -13.39 33.02 -21.92
C PRO A 688 -13.77 32.02 -23.02
N ALA A 689 -13.01 32.03 -24.12
CA ALA A 689 -12.98 30.89 -25.03
C ALA A 689 -12.30 29.71 -24.32
N PHE A 690 -13.03 28.58 -24.20
CA PHE A 690 -12.58 27.41 -23.44
C PHE A 690 -11.16 26.96 -23.82
N GLY A 691 -10.27 26.99 -22.82
CA GLY A 691 -9.01 26.25 -22.85
C GLY A 691 -7.70 27.03 -23.02
N LYS A 692 -7.66 28.37 -23.13
CA LYS A 692 -6.36 29.06 -23.34
C LYS A 692 -6.10 30.44 -22.71
N GLN A 693 -7.04 31.12 -22.06
CA GLN A 693 -6.74 32.48 -21.57
C GLN A 693 -7.11 32.68 -20.11
N PRO A 694 -6.10 32.93 -19.25
CA PRO A 694 -6.37 33.36 -17.89
C PRO A 694 -6.85 34.83 -17.91
N ILE A 695 -7.68 35.21 -16.93
CA ILE A 695 -8.26 36.56 -16.87
C ILE A 695 -7.31 37.44 -16.05
N ALA A 696 -6.75 38.47 -16.68
CA ALA A 696 -5.93 39.47 -16.01
C ALA A 696 -6.79 40.64 -15.52
N PHE A 697 -6.55 41.09 -14.30
CA PHE A 697 -7.19 42.26 -13.71
C PHE A 697 -6.25 42.95 -12.73
N ARG A 698 -6.52 44.20 -12.38
CA ARG A 698 -5.67 44.98 -11.46
C ARG A 698 -6.41 45.25 -10.16
N ALA A 699 -5.97 44.61 -9.08
CA ALA A 699 -6.49 44.83 -7.75
C ALA A 699 -6.06 46.19 -7.20
N ARG A 700 -6.98 46.88 -6.52
CA ARG A 700 -6.80 48.20 -5.91
C ARG A 700 -6.69 48.08 -4.38
N THR A 701 -6.11 49.11 -3.76
CA THR A 701 -5.94 49.15 -2.31
C THR A 701 -7.30 49.16 -1.59
N ASN A 702 -7.47 48.29 -0.58
CA ASN A 702 -8.67 48.18 0.25
C ASN A 702 -9.97 47.72 -0.46
N ALA A 703 -9.86 47.01 -1.58
CA ALA A 703 -11.02 46.46 -2.28
C ALA A 703 -11.24 44.96 -1.98
N ILE A 704 -12.52 44.55 -2.00
CA ILE A 704 -12.94 43.15 -1.95
C ILE A 704 -13.50 42.80 -3.32
N TYR A 705 -13.08 41.67 -3.89
CA TYR A 705 -13.47 41.22 -5.21
C TYR A 705 -14.39 40.00 -5.11
N GLU A 706 -15.58 40.06 -5.68
CA GLU A 706 -16.48 38.91 -5.86
C GLU A 706 -16.26 38.32 -7.25
N ILE A 707 -16.00 37.02 -7.34
CA ILE A 707 -16.02 36.29 -8.61
C ILE A 707 -17.45 35.85 -8.87
N ARG A 708 -17.96 35.84 -10.10
CA ARG A 708 -19.23 35.20 -10.45
C ARG A 708 -19.03 34.29 -11.64
N THR A 709 -19.66 33.12 -11.61
CA THR A 709 -19.67 32.20 -12.76
C THR A 709 -21.11 31.95 -13.18
N SER A 710 -21.41 32.13 -14.46
CA SER A 710 -22.77 31.92 -14.97
C SER A 710 -22.78 31.36 -16.39
N TRP A 711 -23.82 30.61 -16.74
CA TRP A 711 -24.14 30.26 -18.12
C TRP A 711 -25.26 31.19 -18.60
N PRO A 712 -25.14 31.84 -19.78
CA PRO A 712 -26.16 32.73 -20.30
C PRO A 712 -27.44 31.95 -20.51
N GLY A 713 -28.52 32.45 -19.90
CA GLY A 713 -29.74 31.72 -19.54
C GLY A 713 -30.66 31.29 -20.68
N ASN A 714 -30.13 30.71 -21.76
CA ASN A 714 -30.96 30.23 -22.87
C ASN A 714 -30.49 28.87 -23.40
N ARG A 715 -30.59 27.83 -22.55
CA ARG A 715 -30.54 26.44 -23.02
C ARG A 715 -31.91 25.81 -22.98
N SER A 716 -32.54 25.76 -24.15
CA SER A 716 -33.59 24.77 -24.41
C SER A 716 -32.90 23.43 -24.76
N ARG A 717 -33.31 22.36 -24.06
CA ARG A 717 -32.90 20.94 -24.19
C ARG A 717 -31.65 20.49 -23.41
N HIS A 718 -31.92 19.63 -22.42
CA HIS A 718 -31.24 18.41 -21.95
C HIS A 718 -29.71 18.27 -22.01
N SER A 719 -28.95 19.36 -22.08
CA SER A 719 -27.51 19.33 -21.83
C SER A 719 -27.29 19.53 -20.34
N TRP A 720 -26.97 18.42 -19.67
CA TRP A 720 -26.55 18.35 -18.28
C TRP A 720 -25.46 19.41 -18.02
N PRO A 721 -25.64 20.35 -17.08
CA PRO A 721 -24.59 21.28 -16.71
C PRO A 721 -23.50 20.50 -15.97
N ILE A 722 -22.44 20.12 -16.67
CA ILE A 722 -21.22 19.58 -16.06
C ILE A 722 -20.33 20.77 -15.79
N ALA A 723 -20.49 21.40 -14.63
CA ALA A 723 -19.61 22.46 -14.16
C ALA A 723 -18.95 22.00 -12.85
N CYS A 724 -17.66 21.67 -12.92
CA CYS A 724 -16.85 21.31 -11.75
C CYS A 724 -15.61 22.19 -11.76
N PHE A 725 -15.45 23.12 -10.82
CA PHE A 725 -14.15 23.74 -10.59
C PHE A 725 -13.42 22.93 -9.53
N GLU A 726 -12.27 22.34 -9.88
CA GLU A 726 -11.46 21.57 -8.93
C GLU A 726 -10.69 22.54 -8.01
N TYR A 727 -10.16 23.60 -8.61
CA TYR A 727 -9.46 24.72 -7.97
C TYR A 727 -9.34 25.90 -8.95
N PHE A 728 -9.18 27.09 -8.40
CA PHE A 728 -8.69 28.26 -9.12
C PHE A 728 -7.43 28.77 -8.42
N TYR A 729 -6.51 29.38 -9.17
CA TYR A 729 -5.31 29.95 -8.57
C TYR A 729 -5.08 31.36 -9.09
N LEU A 730 -4.61 32.22 -8.20
CA LEU A 730 -4.37 33.62 -8.44
C LEU A 730 -2.86 33.87 -8.47
N THR A 731 -2.41 34.49 -9.55
CA THR A 731 -0.99 34.80 -9.77
C THR A 731 -0.83 36.30 -9.79
N GLN A 732 -0.03 36.85 -8.86
CA GLN A 732 0.36 38.25 -8.93
C GLN A 732 1.43 38.42 -10.02
N ILE A 733 1.19 39.34 -10.96
CA ILE A 733 2.16 39.66 -12.00
C ILE A 733 3.25 40.52 -11.36
N HIS A 734 4.40 39.93 -11.06
CA HIS A 734 5.60 40.68 -10.71
C HIS A 734 6.25 41.20 -12.00
N SER A 735 6.60 42.49 -12.03
CA SER A 735 6.98 43.24 -13.24
C SER A 735 8.35 42.90 -13.84
N THR A 736 8.70 41.62 -13.98
CA THR A 736 9.94 41.17 -14.65
C THR A 736 9.79 39.93 -15.54
N ASP A 737 8.65 39.26 -15.60
CA ASP A 737 8.50 38.07 -16.47
C ASP A 737 8.00 38.42 -17.88
N ALA A 738 8.94 38.55 -18.82
CA ALA A 738 8.68 38.81 -20.23
C ALA A 738 8.08 37.60 -21.01
N ASN A 739 7.65 36.52 -20.34
CA ASN A 739 7.20 35.28 -20.98
C ASN A 739 5.77 34.83 -20.59
N LEU A 740 4.84 35.78 -20.48
CA LEU A 740 3.41 35.51 -20.28
C LEU A 740 2.77 34.67 -21.41
N HIS A 741 3.38 34.60 -22.60
CA HIS A 741 2.84 33.82 -23.73
C HIS A 741 3.26 32.34 -23.76
N ASP A 742 4.35 31.93 -23.08
CA ASP A 742 4.90 30.57 -23.21
C ASP A 742 4.31 29.57 -22.18
N HIS A 743 3.60 30.08 -21.17
CA HIS A 743 2.92 29.26 -20.16
C HIS A 743 1.50 28.80 -20.58
N ALA A 744 0.87 29.47 -21.55
CA ALA A 744 -0.49 29.18 -22.01
C ALA A 744 -0.59 28.07 -23.08
N SER A 745 0.55 27.54 -23.55
CA SER A 745 0.63 26.65 -24.72
C SER A 745 1.17 25.25 -24.42
N ARG A 746 1.66 24.97 -23.20
CA ARG A 746 2.14 23.62 -22.84
C ARG A 746 0.97 22.74 -22.37
N PRO A 747 0.66 21.63 -23.05
CA PRO A 747 -0.17 20.61 -22.45
C PRO A 747 0.58 20.10 -21.21
N ILE A 748 -0.12 20.01 -20.08
CA ILE A 748 0.35 19.19 -18.96
C ILE A 748 0.50 17.79 -19.54
N ARG A 749 1.75 17.33 -19.72
CA ARG A 749 2.01 15.94 -20.08
C ARG A 749 1.35 15.09 -19.01
N GLN A 750 0.35 14.31 -19.41
CA GLN A 750 0.01 13.10 -18.68
C GLN A 750 1.31 12.30 -18.58
N SER A 751 1.79 12.11 -17.35
CA SER A 751 2.81 11.13 -17.07
C SER A 751 2.20 9.74 -17.30
N HIS A 752 2.08 9.35 -18.56
CA HIS A 752 2.22 7.95 -18.91
C HIS A 752 3.71 7.65 -18.79
N ALA A 753 4.10 7.09 -17.65
CA ALA A 753 5.36 6.39 -17.54
C ALA A 753 5.21 5.10 -18.35
N SER A 754 5.51 5.18 -19.64
CA SER A 754 6.03 4.04 -20.38
C SER A 754 7.52 3.95 -20.05
N ARG A 755 7.86 3.17 -19.03
CA ARG A 755 9.02 2.28 -18.94
C ARG A 755 9.00 1.53 -17.62
#